data_AF-C3YN63-F1
#
_entry.id   AF-C3YN63-F1
#
_cell.length_a   1.000
_cell.length_b   1.000
_cell.length_c   1.000
_cell.angle_alpha   90.00
_cell.angle_beta   90.00
_cell.angle_gamma   90.00
#
_symmetry.space_group_name_H-M   'P 1'
#
loop_
_entity.id
_entity.type
_entity.pdbx_description
1 polymer ?
#
loop_
_entity_poly.entity_id
_entity_poly.type
_entity_poly.pdbx_seq_one_letter_code
_entity_poly.pdbx_strand_id
1 'polypeptide(L)'
;MSKIFAVDNTTEDAAVDEIRDYIREVARALPHMGEEIPISWLHLNSRLKTKRKEGDPFCTFQEVVELARDPDIRITDRHTLAWVLTFFHDRGDIIFFDEPSLRDDVTLQPQVMIDAFKTIITVPPYQHGRKMKAKDIWARFLAKISKMKKQQTGPDLSKMWERLEQEGILSDELLTRIWEKKDKELKEELEKPFLLRHKSFLKALMEKFYLICNATPVSDLSKEVQQEEIYFVPALLSCKRDNAKLYPRKMHVCPQALYFVFSEKFLPSGMFCRLQALCVRRFGLKKSCVFAGCARFPTGIQQEAFVITKLDHYLKVELLSSSKVFTEGLRVRKFLSSALFEIKEKWIPCIQYKLFCRTKQKGRREPVFRALPTTSDGPVEQDSGVPSAFRDIWMADISQAYRSENSGGDGPVILQPKGDPSNMRTIGPVLDTMELGRGLSLDQCDHTRSQLTPKDRVNNLVKLIQNVENRYQLGAAVEMCCPEFADCFLREERGKELVILHTDDYKEEFISPLQTAVSESGVSCLTKNIQPTDSTENIEPTVSITEKAVKLLLNTINRMVVLVISPQTLHHRHWSNLDYEFPVRNEKLLLPILLYPPGSRDRMVRVLQQRAPVLCSLERKEIEMDGRVSDERLEEIVEKVVSDKEREPLLYQLSRAVGEEWIRLGQELRVGKPVLDNITGDDDSQKAFQMLKAWRTRTPHGPLHYLPQLEEILRIMGKPSVAAAVLDMYKNHCDALECKEVSPELTEDKHWSLHLPGEGKYLCRQTDLGVVTPYPLHVTYKSANWSDRWQQVGEWMPVGQLFSILCEDVEGSVDILLPHVLHLADNTEITRESLQVVHVVGDSVELLPVTELTSSHAVTRFKKGSLFGVVGRTEEVNSVPRRYLLMAFRSLQDSDRPELKIYIVSNTKEMKETLKEDEKEWNFEPCDFRTCILNLGDICCLEGTVTSAVDKVVNISPEHLKVEDTLNNNQFYDSFRVVATAEIWMSNTSQLHLELLKMTDVEAKETTSVSKLTLGDKKPQSHYIFLPKPSKMFLATTVRPGGEQKVVLSIGRVRNVEKLKGHDLMALTMAEVVKVIKNARLRVRGITQDDYEMSKKILEKSGDMNPTLLPYGTQEDIRDDMTTAHLVLMPSRSEPFGLVGLEAIAAGIPVLISDKTGLAEMILDLIEQEKLGAEHRHVIVETSVNDSDTAGDVKRWASKIVDILKYSKAEFEKAARLKRELVESRYWEESHLTFLQACGIPAGATGQ
;
A
#
# COMPACT_ATOMS: atom_id res chain seq x y z
N MET A 1 2.00 -21.44 -1.70
CA MET A 1 2.25 -21.38 -0.23
C MET A 1 3.63 -20.80 0.00
N SER A 2 3.79 -19.94 1.00
CA SER A 2 5.08 -19.37 1.40
C SER A 2 6.09 -20.49 1.74
N LYS A 3 7.28 -20.46 1.15
CA LYS A 3 8.38 -21.40 1.47
C LYS A 3 8.90 -21.06 2.88
N ILE A 4 8.98 -22.05 3.75
CA ILE A 4 9.47 -21.92 5.13
C ILE A 4 10.83 -22.60 5.18
N PHE A 5 11.83 -21.92 5.72
CA PHE A 5 13.20 -22.43 5.83
C PHE A 5 13.53 -22.66 7.30
N ALA A 6 13.99 -23.86 7.63
CA ALA A 6 14.56 -24.17 8.92
C ALA A 6 16.08 -24.01 8.80
N VAL A 7 16.65 -23.09 9.57
CA VAL A 7 18.09 -22.81 9.54
C VAL A 7 18.72 -23.30 10.84
N ASP A 8 19.63 -24.26 10.73
CA ASP A 8 20.54 -24.68 11.78
C ASP A 8 21.70 -23.70 11.88
N ASN A 9 21.61 -22.82 12.87
CA ASN A 9 22.60 -21.82 13.20
C ASN A 9 23.83 -22.38 13.95
N THR A 10 24.00 -23.71 14.04
CA THR A 10 25.15 -24.37 14.69
C THR A 10 26.21 -24.89 13.72
N THR A 11 25.92 -24.97 12.41
CA THR A 11 26.85 -25.37 11.34
C THR A 11 26.76 -24.42 10.13
N GLU A 12 27.65 -24.56 9.13
CA GLU A 12 27.41 -23.94 7.82
C GLU A 12 26.26 -24.70 7.13
N ASP A 13 25.04 -24.24 7.38
CA ASP A 13 23.82 -24.87 6.89
C ASP A 13 23.49 -24.40 5.46
N ALA A 14 23.37 -25.37 4.56
CA ALA A 14 22.95 -25.18 3.18
C ALA A 14 21.57 -24.48 3.08
N ALA A 15 20.71 -24.58 4.10
CA ALA A 15 19.43 -23.86 4.14
C ALA A 15 19.58 -22.34 4.06
N VAL A 16 20.72 -21.78 4.49
CA VAL A 16 21.02 -20.35 4.31
C VAL A 16 21.22 -20.01 2.83
N ASP A 17 21.88 -20.89 2.09
CA ASP A 17 22.06 -20.75 0.65
C ASP A 17 20.73 -20.95 -0.09
N GLU A 18 19.90 -21.89 0.36
CA GLU A 18 18.54 -22.07 -0.16
C GLU A 18 17.62 -20.86 0.09
N ILE A 19 17.71 -20.23 1.26
CA ILE A 19 17.03 -18.95 1.54
C ILE A 19 17.52 -17.90 0.56
N ARG A 20 18.84 -17.81 0.36
CA ARG A 20 19.43 -16.81 -0.54
C ARG A 20 18.96 -17.02 -1.97
N ASP A 21 18.86 -18.26 -2.42
CA ASP A 21 18.37 -18.62 -3.74
C ASP A 21 16.88 -18.35 -3.88
N TYR A 22 16.08 -18.64 -2.86
CA TYR A 22 14.65 -18.31 -2.88
C TYR A 22 14.39 -16.81 -2.83
N ILE A 23 15.20 -16.02 -2.09
CA ILE A 23 15.13 -14.56 -2.14
C ILE A 23 15.42 -14.08 -3.57
N ARG A 24 16.42 -14.68 -4.26
CA ARG A 24 16.69 -14.37 -5.67
C ARG A 24 15.53 -14.77 -6.59
N GLU A 25 14.90 -15.91 -6.34
CA GLU A 25 13.73 -16.40 -7.09
C GLU A 25 12.55 -15.45 -6.94
N VAL A 26 12.17 -15.11 -5.70
CA VAL A 26 11.09 -14.16 -5.40
C VAL A 26 11.41 -12.78 -5.97
N ALA A 27 12.64 -12.31 -5.83
CA ALA A 27 13.07 -11.05 -6.42
C ALA A 27 12.94 -11.09 -7.94
N ARG A 28 13.38 -12.16 -8.63
CA ARG A 28 13.21 -12.31 -10.09
C ARG A 28 11.75 -12.35 -10.53
N ALA A 29 10.83 -12.77 -9.67
CA ALA A 29 9.40 -12.86 -9.97
C ALA A 29 8.63 -11.56 -9.67
N LEU A 30 9.29 -10.49 -9.20
CA LEU A 30 8.63 -9.20 -8.99
C LEU A 30 8.21 -8.59 -10.35
N PRO A 31 7.02 -7.95 -10.46
CA PRO A 31 6.47 -7.51 -11.75
C PRO A 31 7.38 -6.58 -12.56
N HIS A 32 8.19 -5.77 -11.88
CA HIS A 32 9.12 -4.81 -12.48
C HIS A 32 10.49 -5.41 -12.84
N MET A 33 10.76 -6.67 -12.46
CA MET A 33 12.05 -7.32 -12.71
C MET A 33 12.07 -7.90 -14.12
N GLY A 34 12.86 -7.30 -15.00
CA GLY A 34 12.91 -7.59 -16.44
C GLY A 34 12.47 -6.41 -17.31
N GLU A 35 11.87 -5.36 -16.72
CA GLU A 35 11.55 -4.13 -17.45
C GLU A 35 12.83 -3.41 -17.92
N GLU A 36 12.84 -3.01 -19.20
CA GLU A 36 13.94 -2.25 -19.76
C GLU A 36 13.94 -0.83 -19.21
N ILE A 37 14.99 -0.49 -18.45
CA ILE A 37 15.23 0.89 -18.01
C ILE A 37 16.28 1.56 -18.90
N PRO A 38 16.10 2.84 -19.27
CA PRO A 38 17.09 3.54 -20.06
C PRO A 38 18.47 3.56 -19.38
N ILE A 39 19.53 3.31 -20.16
CA ILE A 39 20.92 3.33 -19.66
C ILE A 39 21.27 4.67 -19.00
N SER A 40 20.68 5.77 -19.48
CA SER A 40 20.82 7.10 -18.88
C SER A 40 20.38 7.16 -17.41
N TRP A 41 19.35 6.39 -17.02
CA TRP A 41 18.87 6.33 -15.63
C TRP A 41 19.90 5.60 -14.76
N LEU A 42 20.50 4.52 -15.27
CA LEU A 42 21.59 3.81 -14.57
C LEU A 42 22.83 4.68 -14.39
N HIS A 43 23.21 5.45 -15.41
CA HIS A 43 24.31 6.43 -15.29
C HIS A 43 24.00 7.50 -14.24
N LEU A 44 22.78 8.06 -14.24
CA LEU A 44 22.36 9.01 -13.22
C LEU A 44 22.41 8.41 -11.81
N ASN A 45 21.88 7.20 -11.61
CA ASN A 45 21.95 6.49 -10.33
C ASN A 45 23.41 6.29 -9.87
N SER A 46 24.30 5.91 -10.80
CA SER A 46 25.74 5.77 -10.53
C SER A 46 26.39 7.09 -10.08
N ARG A 47 26.04 8.21 -10.73
CA ARG A 47 26.49 9.55 -10.32
C ARG A 47 25.96 9.93 -8.94
N LEU A 48 24.68 9.70 -8.65
CA LEU A 48 24.08 9.94 -7.33
C LEU A 48 24.73 9.07 -6.23
N LYS A 49 25.07 7.81 -6.53
CA LYS A 49 25.83 6.93 -5.62
C LYS A 49 27.26 7.41 -5.38
N THR A 50 27.89 8.01 -6.39
CA THR A 50 29.22 8.62 -6.23
C THR A 50 29.13 9.84 -5.33
N LYS A 51 28.16 10.71 -5.59
CA LYS A 51 27.87 11.88 -4.75
C LYS A 51 27.55 11.50 -3.30
N ARG A 52 26.82 10.41 -3.07
CA ARG A 52 26.58 9.85 -1.72
C ARG A 52 27.88 9.56 -0.95
N LYS A 53 28.95 9.16 -1.64
CA LYS A 53 30.26 8.85 -1.02
C LYS A 53 31.07 10.10 -0.63
N GLU A 54 30.70 11.27 -1.13
CA GLU A 54 31.34 12.55 -0.80
C GLU A 54 30.97 13.05 0.61
N GLY A 55 30.04 12.37 1.29
CA GLY A 55 29.73 12.56 2.70
C GLY A 55 28.51 13.45 3.00
N ASP A 56 27.92 14.13 2.00
CA ASP A 56 26.64 14.82 2.16
C ASP A 56 25.47 13.84 1.93
N PRO A 57 24.58 13.62 2.92
CA PRO A 57 23.44 12.73 2.76
C PRO A 57 22.34 13.29 1.82
N PHE A 58 22.48 14.53 1.33
CA PHE A 58 21.52 15.22 0.47
C PHE A 58 22.20 15.84 -0.74
N CYS A 59 21.40 16.16 -1.76
CA CYS A 59 21.79 17.05 -2.84
C CYS A 59 20.60 17.89 -3.27
N THR A 60 20.86 19.05 -3.87
CA THR A 60 19.75 19.88 -4.36
C THR A 60 19.22 19.35 -5.68
N PHE A 61 17.93 19.55 -5.97
CA PHE A 61 17.37 19.19 -7.29
C PHE A 61 18.14 19.84 -8.44
N GLN A 62 18.62 21.07 -8.25
CA GLN A 62 19.43 21.78 -9.23
C GLN A 62 20.79 21.10 -9.49
N GLU A 63 21.45 20.59 -8.44
CA GLU A 63 22.66 19.79 -8.61
C GLU A 63 22.38 18.47 -9.35
N VAL A 64 21.21 17.86 -9.14
CA VAL A 64 20.79 16.67 -9.90
C VAL A 64 20.52 17.02 -11.37
N VAL A 65 19.94 18.18 -11.66
CA VAL A 65 19.78 18.70 -13.03
C VAL A 65 21.14 18.88 -13.71
N GLU A 66 22.15 19.35 -12.99
CA GLU A 66 23.50 19.51 -13.52
C GLU A 66 24.15 18.14 -13.81
N LEU A 67 24.00 17.17 -12.90
CA LEU A 67 24.43 15.79 -13.14
C LEU A 67 23.70 15.16 -14.33
N ALA A 68 22.41 15.41 -14.49
CA ALA A 68 21.58 14.85 -15.55
C ALA A 68 21.93 15.38 -16.96
N ARG A 69 22.55 16.56 -17.04
CA ARG A 69 23.04 17.18 -18.29
C ARG A 69 24.38 16.63 -18.76
N ASP A 70 25.03 15.79 -17.98
CA ASP A 70 26.27 15.13 -18.37
C ASP A 70 26.09 14.41 -19.74
N PRO A 71 27.08 14.47 -20.65
CA PRO A 71 27.00 13.89 -21.99
C PRO A 71 26.65 12.39 -22.01
N ASP A 72 26.92 11.68 -20.91
CA ASP A 72 26.64 10.25 -20.75
C ASP A 72 25.19 9.98 -20.28
N ILE A 73 24.48 10.98 -19.76
CA ILE A 73 23.10 10.85 -19.22
C ILE A 73 22.07 11.49 -20.15
N ARG A 74 22.32 12.73 -20.62
CA ARG A 74 21.47 13.47 -21.60
C ARG A 74 19.99 13.64 -21.21
N ILE A 75 19.66 13.76 -19.93
CA ILE A 75 18.30 14.09 -19.49
C ILE A 75 18.21 15.62 -19.32
N THR A 76 17.65 16.30 -20.32
CA THR A 76 17.55 17.78 -20.33
C THR A 76 16.21 18.30 -19.83
N ASP A 77 15.15 17.49 -19.93
CA ASP A 77 13.81 17.84 -19.49
C ASP A 77 13.63 17.62 -17.97
N ARG A 78 13.15 18.65 -17.27
CA ARG A 78 12.98 18.63 -15.81
C ARG A 78 11.83 17.72 -15.37
N HIS A 79 10.79 17.58 -16.18
CA HIS A 79 9.65 16.71 -15.87
C HIS A 79 10.06 15.24 -15.97
N THR A 80 10.75 14.87 -17.04
CA THR A 80 11.36 13.55 -17.22
C THR A 80 12.33 13.24 -16.08
N LEU A 81 13.19 14.19 -15.68
CA LEU A 81 14.09 14.00 -14.55
C LEU A 81 13.33 13.74 -13.23
N ALA A 82 12.26 14.48 -12.97
CA ALA A 82 11.43 14.26 -11.79
C ALA A 82 10.81 12.85 -11.79
N TRP A 83 10.36 12.35 -12.95
CA TRP A 83 9.88 10.97 -13.08
C TRP A 83 10.97 9.93 -12.75
N VAL A 84 12.20 10.13 -13.24
CA VAL A 84 13.33 9.23 -12.91
C VAL A 84 13.61 9.21 -11.41
N LEU A 85 13.58 10.37 -10.75
CA LEU A 85 13.81 10.47 -9.30
C LEU A 85 12.66 9.87 -8.49
N THR A 86 11.42 10.00 -8.95
CA THR A 86 10.26 9.32 -8.34
C THR A 86 10.43 7.80 -8.42
N PHE A 87 10.88 7.27 -9.56
CA PHE A 87 11.18 5.83 -9.68
C PHE A 87 12.26 5.37 -8.68
N PHE A 88 13.33 6.16 -8.48
CA PHE A 88 14.34 5.85 -7.45
C PHE A 88 13.81 6.01 -6.02
N HIS A 89 12.85 6.91 -5.81
CA HIS A 89 12.16 7.06 -4.54
C HIS A 89 11.32 5.84 -4.20
N ASP A 90 10.53 5.33 -5.16
CA ASP A 90 9.65 4.18 -4.98
C ASP A 90 10.43 2.89 -4.69
N ARG A 91 11.62 2.77 -5.30
CA ARG A 91 12.58 1.69 -4.99
C ARG A 91 13.23 1.82 -3.61
N GLY A 92 13.14 2.98 -2.97
CA GLY A 92 13.83 3.29 -1.71
C GLY A 92 15.32 3.58 -1.87
N ASP A 93 15.80 3.80 -3.10
CA ASP A 93 17.20 4.16 -3.37
C ASP A 93 17.52 5.57 -2.85
N ILE A 94 16.56 6.49 -2.97
CA ILE A 94 16.61 7.88 -2.48
C ILE A 94 15.26 8.27 -1.87
N ILE A 95 15.15 9.48 -1.32
CA ILE A 95 13.86 10.09 -1.00
C ILE A 95 13.70 11.40 -1.77
N PHE A 96 12.64 11.46 -2.57
CA PHE A 96 12.30 12.60 -3.43
C PHE A 96 10.78 12.76 -3.47
N PHE A 97 10.31 14.01 -3.41
CA PHE A 97 8.90 14.34 -3.58
C PHE A 97 8.78 15.46 -4.58
N ASP A 98 8.02 15.24 -5.65
CA ASP A 98 7.82 16.23 -6.70
C ASP A 98 6.80 17.32 -6.30
N GLU A 99 7.00 17.95 -5.14
CA GLU A 99 6.14 19.00 -4.57
C GLU A 99 6.95 20.27 -4.36
N PRO A 100 6.40 21.48 -4.62
CA PRO A 100 7.16 22.72 -4.54
C PRO A 100 7.93 22.95 -3.21
N SER A 101 7.42 22.45 -2.08
CA SER A 101 8.04 22.61 -0.76
C SER A 101 9.06 21.51 -0.39
N LEU A 102 9.18 20.45 -1.18
CA LEU A 102 10.02 19.28 -0.89
C LEU A 102 10.94 18.88 -2.05
N ARG A 103 10.68 19.37 -3.26
CA ARG A 103 11.38 19.02 -4.50
C ARG A 103 12.87 19.35 -4.43
N ASP A 104 13.22 20.48 -3.80
CA ASP A 104 14.58 20.99 -3.83
C ASP A 104 15.59 20.14 -3.04
N ASP A 105 15.15 19.35 -2.06
CA ASP A 105 16.01 18.49 -1.24
C ASP A 105 15.86 17.00 -1.64
N VAL A 106 16.84 16.48 -2.38
CA VAL A 106 16.91 15.05 -2.75
C VAL A 106 17.73 14.30 -1.70
N THR A 107 17.09 13.41 -0.95
CA THR A 107 17.76 12.62 0.10
C THR A 107 18.50 11.44 -0.52
N LEU A 108 19.83 11.48 -0.51
CA LEU A 108 20.65 10.38 -0.99
C LEU A 108 20.75 9.23 0.01
N GLN A 109 20.56 9.48 1.31
CA GLN A 109 20.65 8.46 2.36
C GLN A 109 19.35 8.36 3.19
N PRO A 110 18.39 7.49 2.80
CA PRO A 110 17.10 7.35 3.50
C PRO A 110 17.20 7.09 5.01
N GLN A 111 18.22 6.36 5.45
CA GLN A 111 18.42 6.01 6.86
C GLN A 111 18.62 7.24 7.76
N VAL A 112 19.29 8.28 7.25
CA VAL A 112 19.55 9.53 7.98
C VAL A 112 18.24 10.23 8.34
N MET A 113 17.28 10.24 7.42
CA MET A 113 15.94 10.78 7.66
C MET A 113 15.15 9.93 8.68
N ILE A 114 15.22 8.59 8.57
CA ILE A 114 14.59 7.69 9.54
C ILE A 114 15.12 7.98 10.95
N ASP A 115 16.44 8.16 11.09
CA ASP A 115 17.06 8.43 12.38
C ASP A 115 16.72 9.84 12.92
N ALA A 116 16.58 10.83 12.04
CA ALA A 116 16.03 12.14 12.40
C ALA A 116 14.60 12.03 12.95
N PHE A 117 13.74 11.22 12.33
CA PHE A 117 12.35 11.05 12.78
C PHE A 117 12.28 10.35 14.13
N LYS A 118 13.13 9.32 14.34
CA LYS A 118 13.21 8.60 15.61
C LYS A 118 13.51 9.51 16.79
N THR A 119 14.27 10.61 16.62
CA THR A 119 14.55 11.52 17.72
C THR A 119 13.31 12.21 18.28
N ILE A 120 12.20 12.21 17.54
CA ILE A 120 10.96 12.90 17.89
C ILE A 120 9.80 11.94 18.17
N ILE A 121 9.62 10.88 17.36
CA ILE A 121 8.43 10.02 17.48
C ILE A 121 8.62 8.82 18.41
N THR A 122 9.85 8.56 18.86
CA THR A 122 10.14 7.47 19.80
C THR A 122 10.39 8.02 21.18
N VAL A 123 9.82 7.37 22.20
CA VAL A 123 10.04 7.77 23.60
C VAL A 123 11.54 7.64 23.87
N PRO A 124 12.23 8.64 24.45
CA PRO A 124 13.66 8.57 24.75
C PRO A 124 14.15 7.27 25.46
N PRO A 125 13.33 6.50 26.23
CA PRO A 125 13.75 5.24 26.84
C PRO A 125 13.90 4.04 25.88
N TYR A 126 13.38 4.06 24.65
CA TYR A 126 13.48 2.89 23.75
C TYR A 126 14.87 2.70 23.12
N GLN A 127 15.83 3.57 23.43
CA GLN A 127 17.24 3.32 23.09
C GLN A 127 17.91 2.25 23.96
N HIS A 128 17.28 1.75 25.04
CA HIS A 128 17.85 0.65 25.84
C HIS A 128 16.75 -0.32 26.29
N GLY A 129 16.63 -1.45 25.59
CA GLY A 129 15.58 -2.47 25.75
C GLY A 129 15.28 -2.84 27.20
N ARG A 130 14.05 -2.56 27.65
CA ARG A 130 13.56 -2.89 29.00
C ARG A 130 12.06 -3.12 29.09
N LYS A 131 11.70 -4.27 29.65
CA LYS A 131 10.53 -4.41 30.54
C LYS A 131 10.88 -3.78 31.90
N MET A 132 10.54 -2.51 32.14
CA MET A 132 10.48 -1.97 33.51
C MET A 132 9.40 -0.88 33.61
N LYS A 133 8.73 -0.79 34.77
CA LYS A 133 7.56 0.08 35.00
C LYS A 133 7.93 1.56 34.79
N ALA A 134 7.15 2.25 33.95
CA ALA A 134 7.38 3.63 33.48
C ALA A 134 7.64 4.70 34.56
N LYS A 135 7.31 4.44 35.83
CA LYS A 135 7.47 5.39 36.95
C LYS A 135 8.93 5.61 37.39
N ASP A 136 9.79 4.59 37.32
CA ASP A 136 11.16 4.66 37.86
C ASP A 136 12.18 5.28 36.88
N ILE A 137 11.88 5.21 35.58
CA ILE A 137 12.66 5.85 34.52
C ILE A 137 12.47 7.38 34.57
N TRP A 138 11.25 7.83 34.87
CA TRP A 138 10.90 9.25 34.99
C TRP A 138 11.67 9.95 36.10
N ALA A 139 11.77 9.32 37.28
CA ALA A 139 12.50 9.87 38.41
C ALA A 139 14.01 10.03 38.12
N ARG A 140 14.62 9.10 37.38
CA ARG A 140 16.04 9.16 37.00
C ARG A 140 16.33 10.15 35.87
N PHE A 141 15.45 10.24 34.88
CA PHE A 141 15.56 11.23 33.80
C PHE A 141 15.42 12.66 34.36
N LEU A 142 14.44 12.89 35.23
CA LEU A 142 14.27 14.16 35.96
C LEU A 142 15.46 14.48 36.88
N ALA A 143 16.09 13.47 37.51
CA ALA A 143 17.32 13.67 38.29
C ALA A 143 18.53 14.06 37.41
N LYS A 144 18.61 13.54 36.18
CA LYS A 144 19.65 13.90 35.20
C LYS A 144 19.43 15.32 34.64
N ILE A 145 18.18 15.70 34.40
CA ILE A 145 17.78 17.08 34.06
C ILE A 145 18.02 18.04 35.24
N SER A 146 17.73 17.61 36.47
CA SER A 146 18.05 18.35 37.69
C SER A 146 19.55 18.58 37.88
N LYS A 147 20.41 17.68 37.37
CA LYS A 147 21.88 17.89 37.34
C LYS A 147 22.27 18.91 36.28
N MET A 148 21.57 18.94 35.14
CA MET A 148 21.75 19.93 34.07
C MET A 148 21.26 21.34 34.46
N LYS A 149 20.34 21.47 35.42
CA LYS A 149 19.88 22.75 36.00
C LYS A 149 21.01 23.61 36.59
N LYS A 150 22.20 23.06 36.87
CA LYS A 150 23.32 23.82 37.46
C LYS A 150 24.19 24.58 36.45
N GLN A 151 24.01 24.42 35.14
CA GLN A 151 24.94 25.02 34.17
C GLN A 151 24.36 25.91 33.06
N GLN A 152 23.04 25.98 32.83
CA GLN A 152 22.48 26.90 31.82
C GLN A 152 21.13 27.48 32.25
N THR A 153 21.06 28.81 32.31
CA THR A 153 19.84 29.60 32.55
C THR A 153 19.00 29.70 31.27
N GLY A 154 17.79 29.18 31.31
CA GLY A 154 16.73 29.32 30.29
C GLY A 154 15.45 28.61 30.75
N PRO A 155 14.26 28.94 30.21
CA PRO A 155 12.98 28.37 30.65
C PRO A 155 13.01 26.84 30.64
N ASP A 156 12.42 26.24 31.68
CA ASP A 156 12.71 24.90 32.22
C ASP A 156 12.57 23.77 31.18
N LEU A 157 13.69 23.32 30.56
CA LEU A 157 13.75 22.23 29.57
C LEU A 157 12.98 20.97 30.00
N SER A 158 12.94 20.70 31.31
CA SER A 158 12.13 19.63 31.91
C SER A 158 10.65 19.76 31.59
N LYS A 159 10.11 20.98 31.66
CA LYS A 159 8.70 21.26 31.39
C LYS A 159 8.38 21.10 29.90
N MET A 160 9.32 21.42 29.02
CA MET A 160 9.13 21.24 27.57
C MET A 160 9.02 19.74 27.21
N TRP A 161 9.89 18.90 27.78
CA TRP A 161 9.81 17.44 27.64
C TRP A 161 8.56 16.85 28.28
N GLU A 162 8.21 17.28 29.49
CA GLU A 162 6.99 16.85 30.16
C GLU A 162 5.74 17.21 29.33
N ARG A 163 5.73 18.40 28.72
CA ARG A 163 4.66 18.84 27.82
C ARG A 163 4.62 18.01 26.53
N LEU A 164 5.75 17.61 25.97
CA LEU A 164 5.81 16.69 24.82
C LEU A 164 5.21 15.32 25.17
N GLU A 165 5.58 14.74 26.31
CA GLU A 165 5.11 13.40 26.67
C GLU A 165 3.68 13.38 27.21
N GLN A 166 3.32 14.33 28.06
CA GLN A 166 1.98 14.37 28.64
C GLN A 166 0.97 14.89 27.62
N GLU A 167 1.27 16.00 26.95
CA GLU A 167 0.31 16.69 26.07
C GLU A 167 0.53 16.39 24.58
N GLY A 168 1.61 15.70 24.22
CA GLY A 168 1.97 15.49 22.81
C GLY A 168 2.49 16.77 22.15
N ILE A 169 2.92 17.79 22.90
CA ILE A 169 3.29 19.10 22.31
C ILE A 169 4.81 19.28 22.28
N LEU A 170 5.36 19.28 21.06
CA LEU A 170 6.75 19.60 20.76
C LEU A 170 6.86 21.08 20.39
N SER A 171 7.67 21.87 21.08
CA SER A 171 7.99 23.22 20.59
C SER A 171 9.18 23.22 19.65
N ASP A 172 9.22 24.19 18.74
CA ASP A 172 10.32 24.35 17.79
C ASP A 172 11.65 24.64 18.51
N GLU A 173 11.61 25.29 19.68
CA GLU A 173 12.77 25.45 20.56
C GLU A 173 13.26 24.10 21.09
N LEU A 174 12.36 23.23 21.57
CA LEU A 174 12.73 21.89 22.03
C LEU A 174 13.31 21.06 20.89
N LEU A 175 12.69 21.11 19.71
CA LEU A 175 13.17 20.44 18.50
C LEU A 175 14.59 20.90 18.13
N THR A 176 14.82 22.21 18.11
CA THR A 176 16.14 22.79 17.84
C THR A 176 17.19 22.26 18.81
N ARG A 177 16.89 22.24 20.11
CA ARG A 177 17.82 21.72 21.12
C ARG A 177 18.07 20.21 20.98
N ILE A 178 17.05 19.42 20.63
CA ILE A 178 17.19 17.98 20.37
C ILE A 178 18.13 17.76 19.19
N TRP A 179 17.90 18.46 18.09
CA TRP A 179 18.68 18.31 16.86
C TRP A 179 20.07 18.95 16.94
N GLU A 180 20.26 20.06 17.67
CA GLU A 180 21.58 20.61 18.00
C GLU A 180 22.44 19.60 18.76
N LYS A 181 21.86 18.93 19.74
CA LYS A 181 22.56 17.92 20.52
C LYS A 181 22.90 16.73 19.63
N LYS A 182 21.95 16.27 18.81
CA LYS A 182 22.17 15.13 17.93
C LYS A 182 23.20 15.44 16.84
N ASP A 183 23.20 16.64 16.28
CA ASP A 183 24.25 17.11 15.35
C ASP A 183 25.63 17.19 16.03
N LYS A 184 25.71 17.57 17.32
CA LYS A 184 26.96 17.52 18.09
C LYS A 184 27.44 16.09 18.35
N GLU A 185 26.54 15.16 18.60
CA GLU A 185 26.85 13.73 18.71
C GLU A 185 27.30 13.15 17.35
N LEU A 186 26.67 13.58 16.26
CA LEU A 186 27.00 13.15 14.89
C LEU A 186 28.25 13.85 14.32
N LYS A 187 28.73 14.95 14.91
CA LYS A 187 29.96 15.65 14.50
C LYS A 187 31.23 14.79 14.64
N GLU A 188 31.18 13.70 15.41
CA GLU A 188 32.27 12.71 15.46
C GLU A 188 32.26 11.79 14.22
N GLU A 189 31.18 11.77 13.43
CA GLU A 189 30.98 10.91 12.24
C GLU A 189 30.76 11.70 10.93
N LEU A 190 30.28 12.95 10.98
CA LEU A 190 29.96 13.81 9.83
C LEU A 190 30.66 15.19 9.97
N GLU A 191 31.28 15.69 8.89
CA GLU A 191 32.05 16.94 8.91
C GLU A 191 31.21 18.20 9.20
N LYS A 192 29.87 18.15 9.02
CA LYS A 192 28.96 19.32 9.13
C LYS A 192 27.65 18.98 9.87
N PRO A 193 27.09 19.92 10.68
CA PRO A 193 25.79 19.73 11.34
C PRO A 193 24.65 19.64 10.30
N PHE A 194 23.91 18.54 10.35
CA PHE A 194 22.97 18.11 9.31
C PHE A 194 21.52 18.50 9.65
N LEU A 195 21.03 18.10 10.83
CA LEU A 195 19.62 18.20 11.21
C LEU A 195 19.15 19.65 11.26
N LEU A 196 20.01 20.56 11.71
CA LEU A 196 19.69 21.99 11.74
C LEU A 196 19.68 22.63 10.36
N ARG A 197 20.61 22.22 9.48
CA ARG A 197 20.72 22.75 8.11
C ARG A 197 19.46 22.45 7.31
N HIS A 198 18.92 21.24 7.42
CA HIS A 198 17.72 20.79 6.70
C HIS A 198 16.46 20.77 7.59
N LYS A 199 16.44 21.54 8.68
CA LYS A 199 15.36 21.51 9.69
C LYS A 199 13.98 21.77 9.07
N SER A 200 13.86 22.76 8.19
CA SER A 200 12.59 23.13 7.55
C SER A 200 12.06 22.00 6.66
N PHE A 201 12.92 21.40 5.84
CA PHE A 201 12.58 20.23 5.02
C PHE A 201 12.15 19.04 5.87
N LEU A 202 12.92 18.68 6.89
CA LEU A 202 12.61 17.55 7.78
C LEU A 202 11.28 17.75 8.50
N LYS A 203 10.95 18.97 8.93
CA LYS A 203 9.66 19.30 9.53
C LYS A 203 8.52 19.12 8.54
N ALA A 204 8.63 19.71 7.35
CA ALA A 204 7.63 19.59 6.29
C ALA A 204 7.38 18.12 5.92
N LEU A 205 8.46 17.33 5.92
CA LEU A 205 8.37 15.92 5.61
C LEU A 205 7.71 15.10 6.74
N MET A 206 8.05 15.34 8.00
CA MET A 206 7.37 14.72 9.14
C MET A 206 5.87 15.06 9.19
N GLU A 207 5.49 16.28 8.79
CA GLU A 207 4.09 16.69 8.63
C GLU A 207 3.40 15.92 7.51
N LYS A 208 4.07 15.74 6.36
CA LYS A 208 3.57 14.93 5.22
C LYS A 208 3.26 13.48 5.63
N PHE A 209 4.08 12.89 6.50
CA PHE A 209 3.86 11.53 7.02
C PHE A 209 2.83 11.43 8.17
N TYR A 210 2.21 12.56 8.58
CA TYR A 210 1.32 12.66 9.73
C TYR A 210 1.96 12.20 11.06
N LEU A 211 3.28 12.33 11.15
CA LEU A 211 4.06 12.01 12.36
C LEU A 211 4.00 13.16 13.37
N ILE A 212 4.07 14.38 12.85
CA ILE A 212 3.81 15.61 13.57
C ILE A 212 2.73 16.40 12.85
N CYS A 213 2.11 17.32 13.56
CA CYS A 213 1.16 18.27 12.99
C CYS A 213 1.49 19.64 13.55
N ASN A 214 1.67 20.67 12.71
CA ASN A 214 1.79 22.03 13.22
C ASN A 214 0.51 22.39 14.01
N ALA A 215 0.67 22.65 15.30
CA ALA A 215 -0.39 22.95 16.26
C ALA A 215 -0.34 24.39 16.76
N THR A 216 0.49 25.23 16.11
CA THR A 216 0.66 26.64 16.44
C THR A 216 -0.69 27.34 16.34
N PRO A 217 -1.16 27.98 17.43
CA PRO A 217 -2.42 28.69 17.40
C PRO A 217 -2.36 29.79 16.35
N VAL A 218 -3.31 29.79 15.42
CA VAL A 218 -3.47 30.90 14.48
C VAL A 218 -3.98 32.09 15.29
N SER A 219 -3.12 33.07 15.57
CA SER A 219 -3.52 34.36 16.14
C SER A 219 -4.28 35.17 15.08
N ASP A 220 -5.25 35.99 15.51
CA ASP A 220 -5.88 36.97 14.64
C ASP A 220 -4.79 37.76 13.91
N LEU A 221 -4.95 37.96 12.60
CA LEU A 221 -3.96 38.54 11.70
C LEU A 221 -3.53 39.98 12.07
N SER A 222 -4.12 40.54 13.12
CA SER A 222 -3.95 41.91 13.62
C SER A 222 -2.83 42.14 14.64
N LYS A 223 -2.12 41.10 15.13
CA LYS A 223 -1.01 41.28 16.09
C LYS A 223 0.22 40.44 15.74
N GLU A 224 1.32 41.13 15.42
CA GLU A 224 2.68 40.58 15.30
C GLU A 224 3.24 40.20 16.67
N VAL A 225 2.70 39.15 17.29
CA VAL A 225 3.42 38.49 18.38
C VAL A 225 4.07 37.26 17.77
N GLN A 226 5.41 37.20 17.79
CA GLN A 226 6.19 36.00 17.48
C GLN A 226 5.76 34.89 18.44
N GLN A 227 4.73 34.15 18.05
CA GLN A 227 4.24 33.02 18.82
C GLN A 227 5.17 31.84 18.58
N GLU A 228 5.62 31.22 19.67
CA GLU A 228 6.44 30.00 19.61
C GLU A 228 5.73 28.94 18.75
N GLU A 229 6.43 28.46 17.72
CA GLU A 229 5.92 27.41 16.85
C GLU A 229 5.87 26.08 17.62
N ILE A 230 4.72 25.42 17.59
CA ILE A 230 4.48 24.15 18.30
C ILE A 230 3.87 23.11 17.38
N TYR A 231 4.18 21.85 17.68
CA TYR A 231 3.81 20.67 16.93
C TYR A 231 3.11 19.67 17.85
N PHE A 232 2.04 19.06 17.37
CA PHE A 232 1.39 17.93 18.01
C PHE A 232 1.99 16.61 17.50
N VAL A 233 2.42 15.75 18.43
CA VAL A 233 3.09 14.47 18.20
C VAL A 233 2.25 13.36 18.85
N PRO A 234 1.24 12.82 18.15
CA PRO A 234 0.29 11.86 18.74
C PRO A 234 0.93 10.56 19.22
N ALA A 235 2.06 10.15 18.64
CA ALA A 235 2.76 8.92 19.00
C ALA A 235 3.35 8.94 20.43
N LEU A 236 3.67 10.13 20.96
CA LEU A 236 4.24 10.31 22.31
C LEU A 236 3.19 10.70 23.36
N LEU A 237 1.95 10.95 22.95
CA LEU A 237 0.88 11.37 23.85
C LEU A 237 0.56 10.30 24.89
N SER A 238 0.91 10.56 26.15
CA SER A 238 0.73 9.63 27.27
C SER A 238 -0.37 10.00 28.26
N CYS A 239 -0.98 11.19 28.12
CA CYS A 239 -2.05 11.64 29.01
C CYS A 239 -3.21 10.65 29.03
N LYS A 240 -3.59 10.22 30.24
CA LYS A 240 -4.64 9.23 30.48
C LYS A 240 -6.01 9.86 30.27
N ARG A 241 -6.93 9.04 29.78
CA ARG A 241 -8.35 9.37 29.60
C ARG A 241 -8.95 10.08 30.82
N ASP A 242 -9.40 11.31 30.63
CA ASP A 242 -10.17 12.08 31.61
C ASP A 242 -11.61 12.30 31.10
N ASN A 243 -12.56 11.58 31.69
CA ASN A 243 -13.96 11.65 31.30
C ASN A 243 -14.59 13.03 31.59
N ALA A 244 -14.12 13.79 32.58
CA ALA A 244 -14.71 15.10 32.87
C ALA A 244 -14.39 16.12 31.75
N LYS A 245 -13.21 15.99 31.12
CA LYS A 245 -12.79 16.81 29.97
C LYS A 245 -13.34 16.30 28.64
N LEU A 246 -13.47 14.98 28.48
CA LEU A 246 -14.09 14.35 27.32
C LEU A 246 -15.60 14.55 27.26
N TYR A 247 -16.29 14.62 28.40
CA TYR A 247 -17.74 14.75 28.48
C TYR A 247 -18.11 15.91 29.42
N PRO A 248 -18.09 17.17 28.92
CA PRO A 248 -18.43 18.33 29.72
C PRO A 248 -19.84 18.23 30.32
N ARG A 249 -20.04 18.65 31.57
CA ARG A 249 -21.33 18.49 32.31
C ARG A 249 -22.58 19.03 31.59
N LYS A 250 -22.42 19.99 30.68
CA LYS A 250 -23.51 20.61 29.91
C LYS A 250 -23.81 19.88 28.59
N MET A 251 -23.04 18.86 28.22
CA MET A 251 -23.21 18.09 26.99
C MET A 251 -23.63 16.66 27.33
N HIS A 252 -24.70 16.20 26.69
CA HIS A 252 -25.19 14.83 26.84
C HIS A 252 -24.64 13.95 25.72
N VAL A 253 -24.29 12.70 26.05
CA VAL A 253 -23.93 11.69 25.06
C VAL A 253 -25.19 11.22 24.36
N CYS A 254 -25.21 11.32 23.04
CA CYS A 254 -26.30 10.77 22.24
C CYS A 254 -26.41 9.25 22.47
N PRO A 255 -27.62 8.68 22.54
CA PRO A 255 -27.85 7.32 23.05
C PRO A 255 -27.23 6.19 22.21
N GLN A 256 -26.71 6.47 21.02
CA GLN A 256 -26.06 5.49 20.15
C GLN A 256 -24.69 5.98 19.69
N ALA A 257 -23.73 5.05 19.68
CA ALA A 257 -22.36 5.26 19.22
C ALA A 257 -22.13 4.47 17.92
N LEU A 258 -21.23 4.97 17.09
CA LEU A 258 -20.82 4.33 15.83
C LEU A 258 -19.51 3.59 16.03
N TYR A 259 -19.32 2.54 15.24
CA TYR A 259 -18.15 1.68 15.33
C TYR A 259 -17.55 1.43 13.95
N PHE A 260 -16.28 1.79 13.75
CA PHE A 260 -15.50 1.35 12.59
C PHE A 260 -14.73 0.09 12.98
N VAL A 261 -15.16 -1.07 12.48
CA VAL A 261 -14.59 -2.37 12.83
C VAL A 261 -13.68 -2.85 11.71
N PHE A 262 -12.42 -3.14 12.05
CA PHE A 262 -11.40 -3.56 11.10
C PHE A 262 -11.41 -5.08 10.89
N SER A 263 -11.21 -5.50 9.64
CA SER A 263 -11.16 -6.91 9.23
C SER A 263 -9.92 -7.60 9.80
N GLU A 264 -9.93 -8.93 9.90
CA GLU A 264 -8.83 -9.71 10.51
C GLU A 264 -8.50 -9.34 11.97
N LYS A 265 -9.40 -8.62 12.65
CA LYS A 265 -9.23 -8.14 14.04
C LYS A 265 -7.93 -7.35 14.26
N PHE A 266 -7.48 -6.62 13.25
CA PHE A 266 -6.22 -5.87 13.30
C PHE A 266 -6.44 -4.37 13.05
N LEU A 267 -6.10 -3.53 14.04
CA LEU A 267 -6.04 -2.07 13.90
C LEU A 267 -4.57 -1.60 14.01
N PRO A 268 -3.94 -1.17 12.91
CA PRO A 268 -2.57 -0.66 12.92
C PRO A 268 -2.39 0.47 13.94
N SER A 269 -1.33 0.36 14.74
CA SER A 269 -1.02 1.35 15.79
C SER A 269 -0.92 2.77 15.23
N GLY A 270 -0.28 2.93 14.07
CA GLY A 270 -0.10 4.22 13.40
C GLY A 270 -1.38 4.83 12.83
N MET A 271 -2.44 4.05 12.55
CA MET A 271 -3.65 4.58 11.93
C MET A 271 -4.36 5.59 12.83
N PHE A 272 -4.47 5.28 14.12
CA PHE A 272 -5.12 6.16 15.09
C PHE A 272 -4.29 7.43 15.36
N CYS A 273 -2.97 7.34 15.44
CA CYS A 273 -2.10 8.50 15.61
C CYS A 273 -2.23 9.48 14.43
N ARG A 274 -2.26 8.96 13.19
CA ARG A 274 -2.48 9.79 11.99
C ARG A 274 -3.86 10.43 11.98
N LEU A 275 -4.89 9.69 12.39
CA LEU A 275 -6.24 10.25 12.54
C LEU A 275 -6.28 11.37 13.57
N GLN A 276 -5.63 11.21 14.73
CA GLN A 276 -5.52 12.26 15.73
C GLN A 276 -4.75 13.47 15.21
N ALA A 277 -3.63 13.27 14.50
CA ALA A 277 -2.87 14.36 13.88
C ALA A 277 -3.74 15.14 12.88
N LEU A 278 -4.48 14.44 12.01
CA LEU A 278 -5.40 15.04 11.04
C LEU A 278 -6.52 15.84 11.73
N CYS A 279 -7.13 15.28 12.77
CA CYS A 279 -8.16 15.99 13.53
C CYS A 279 -7.58 17.22 14.25
N VAL A 280 -6.40 17.13 14.86
CA VAL A 280 -5.76 18.29 15.50
C VAL A 280 -5.37 19.36 14.47
N ARG A 281 -4.87 18.97 13.30
CA ARG A 281 -4.60 19.87 12.17
C ARG A 281 -5.84 20.67 11.79
N ARG A 282 -7.00 20.02 11.80
CA ARG A 282 -8.27 20.60 11.39
C ARG A 282 -8.94 21.46 12.46
N PHE A 283 -9.13 20.90 13.64
CA PHE A 283 -9.92 21.53 14.70
C PHE A 283 -9.08 22.43 15.62
N GLY A 284 -7.76 22.34 15.51
CA GLY A 284 -6.81 23.02 16.37
C GLY A 284 -6.71 22.37 17.74
N LEU A 285 -5.49 22.35 18.29
CA LEU A 285 -5.22 21.69 19.57
C LEU A 285 -5.95 22.36 20.74
N LYS A 286 -6.07 23.70 20.75
CA LYS A 286 -6.72 24.46 21.84
C LYS A 286 -8.22 24.17 21.98
N LYS A 287 -8.92 23.90 20.87
CA LYS A 287 -10.37 23.62 20.86
C LYS A 287 -10.67 22.13 21.03
N SER A 288 -9.64 21.29 20.87
CA SER A 288 -9.73 19.83 20.98
C SER A 288 -9.33 19.36 22.37
N CYS A 289 -9.72 18.14 22.73
CA CYS A 289 -9.27 17.50 23.96
C CYS A 289 -8.73 16.10 23.62
N VAL A 290 -7.41 15.94 23.65
CA VAL A 290 -6.72 14.75 23.15
C VAL A 290 -6.06 13.95 24.28
N PHE A 291 -6.14 12.62 24.21
CA PHE A 291 -5.56 11.67 25.15
C PHE A 291 -4.95 10.47 24.42
N ALA A 292 -4.19 9.66 25.14
CA ALA A 292 -3.73 8.36 24.65
C ALA A 292 -4.95 7.45 24.35
N GLY A 293 -5.18 7.17 23.07
CA GLY A 293 -6.26 6.28 22.63
C GLY A 293 -7.67 6.89 22.55
N CYS A 294 -7.87 8.18 22.86
CA CYS A 294 -9.15 8.85 22.60
C CYS A 294 -9.01 10.37 22.46
N ALA A 295 -9.98 11.02 21.82
CA ALA A 295 -10.01 12.47 21.68
C ALA A 295 -11.44 13.00 21.45
N ARG A 296 -11.73 14.19 21.97
CA ARG A 296 -12.92 14.99 21.66
C ARG A 296 -12.57 16.13 20.71
N PHE A 297 -13.38 16.31 19.68
CA PHE A 297 -13.25 17.37 18.69
C PHE A 297 -14.55 18.21 18.61
N PRO A 298 -14.45 19.54 18.39
CA PRO A 298 -15.60 20.42 18.21
C PRO A 298 -16.26 20.24 16.84
N THR A 299 -17.49 20.72 16.69
CA THR A 299 -18.18 20.86 15.39
C THR A 299 -18.22 22.34 14.94
N GLY A 300 -19.00 22.66 13.89
CA GLY A 300 -19.34 24.05 13.55
C GLY A 300 -20.22 24.74 14.59
N ILE A 301 -20.95 23.97 15.41
CA ILE A 301 -21.85 24.45 16.45
C ILE A 301 -21.17 24.29 17.82
N GLN A 302 -21.04 25.38 18.58
CA GLN A 302 -20.33 25.36 19.87
C GLN A 302 -20.92 24.37 20.90
N GLN A 303 -22.22 24.10 20.79
CA GLN A 303 -22.99 23.21 21.64
C GLN A 303 -22.87 21.72 21.25
N GLU A 304 -22.16 21.40 20.15
CA GLU A 304 -22.02 20.04 19.62
C GLU A 304 -20.55 19.64 19.44
N ALA A 305 -20.23 18.40 19.81
CA ALA A 305 -18.87 17.83 19.70
C ALA A 305 -18.94 16.31 19.46
N PHE A 306 -17.85 15.70 19.02
CA PHE A 306 -17.77 14.24 18.88
C PHE A 306 -16.50 13.68 19.51
N VAL A 307 -16.55 12.43 19.98
CA VAL A 307 -15.46 11.73 20.66
C VAL A 307 -15.09 10.49 19.88
N ILE A 308 -13.81 10.33 19.55
CA ILE A 308 -13.25 9.12 18.93
C ILE A 308 -12.46 8.36 19.99
N THR A 309 -12.69 7.06 20.12
CA THR A 309 -11.95 6.17 21.03
C THR A 309 -11.42 4.95 20.27
N LYS A 310 -10.11 4.71 20.36
CA LYS A 310 -9.44 3.48 19.92
C LYS A 310 -9.70 2.36 20.91
N LEU A 311 -10.14 1.21 20.40
CA LEU A 311 -10.27 -0.05 21.11
C LEU A 311 -9.49 -1.13 20.34
N ASP A 312 -9.54 -2.40 20.76
CA ASP A 312 -8.67 -3.49 20.27
C ASP A 312 -8.53 -3.52 18.74
N HIS A 313 -9.66 -3.73 18.04
CA HIS A 313 -9.71 -3.85 16.58
C HIS A 313 -10.79 -2.95 15.94
N TYR A 314 -11.24 -1.92 16.66
CA TYR A 314 -12.27 -1.00 16.17
C TYR A 314 -12.15 0.40 16.78
N LEU A 315 -12.69 1.41 16.07
CA LEU A 315 -12.83 2.79 16.56
C LEU A 315 -14.28 3.04 16.95
N LYS A 316 -14.50 3.57 18.15
CA LYS A 316 -15.82 4.00 18.65
C LYS A 316 -15.96 5.51 18.50
N VAL A 317 -17.07 5.97 17.93
CA VAL A 317 -17.41 7.40 17.77
C VAL A 317 -18.70 7.71 18.54
N GLU A 318 -18.62 8.67 19.45
CA GLU A 318 -19.74 9.13 20.29
C GLU A 318 -20.05 10.60 19.98
N LEU A 319 -21.32 10.94 19.84
CA LEU A 319 -21.79 12.30 19.58
C LEU A 319 -22.23 12.96 20.89
N LEU A 320 -21.93 14.25 21.04
CA LEU A 320 -22.22 15.06 22.22
C LEU A 320 -23.03 16.30 21.84
N SER A 321 -24.16 16.54 22.51
CA SER A 321 -24.97 17.75 22.31
C SER A 321 -25.54 18.25 23.63
N SER A 322 -25.60 19.58 23.82
CA SER A 322 -26.31 20.18 24.96
C SER A 322 -27.84 20.22 24.79
N SER A 323 -28.36 20.16 23.57
CA SER A 323 -29.79 20.25 23.26
C SER A 323 -30.49 18.88 23.15
N LYS A 324 -29.78 17.78 23.45
CA LYS A 324 -30.18 16.37 23.24
C LYS A 324 -30.38 15.95 21.77
N VAL A 325 -30.47 16.90 20.85
CA VAL A 325 -30.50 16.71 19.39
C VAL A 325 -29.12 17.06 18.84
N PHE A 326 -28.55 16.22 17.98
CA PHE A 326 -27.26 16.48 17.33
C PHE A 326 -27.51 16.72 15.85
N THR A 327 -27.19 17.92 15.36
CA THR A 327 -27.52 18.38 14.01
C THR A 327 -26.38 18.18 13.02
N GLU A 328 -25.12 18.23 13.48
CA GLU A 328 -23.94 18.09 12.60
C GLU A 328 -23.56 16.62 12.29
N GLY A 329 -24.45 15.66 12.54
CA GLY A 329 -24.17 14.22 12.51
C GLY A 329 -23.61 13.74 11.17
N LEU A 330 -24.25 14.15 10.08
CA LEU A 330 -23.84 13.82 8.72
C LEU A 330 -22.46 14.40 8.37
N ARG A 331 -22.19 15.64 8.78
CA ARG A 331 -20.90 16.32 8.54
C ARG A 331 -19.76 15.63 9.28
N VAL A 332 -19.99 15.19 10.52
CA VAL A 332 -19.01 14.38 11.29
C VAL A 332 -18.74 13.04 10.60
N ARG A 333 -19.77 12.36 10.08
CA ARG A 333 -19.63 11.11 9.31
C ARG A 333 -18.74 11.30 8.08
N LYS A 334 -19.07 12.30 7.25
CA LYS A 334 -18.37 12.61 6.00
C LYS A 334 -16.89 12.88 6.30
N PHE A 335 -16.61 13.77 7.25
CA PHE A 335 -15.25 14.08 7.70
C PHE A 335 -14.46 12.83 8.12
N LEU A 336 -15.01 11.98 9.00
CA LEU A 336 -14.30 10.79 9.50
C LEU A 336 -14.07 9.73 8.42
N SER A 337 -15.04 9.57 7.51
CA SER A 337 -14.94 8.60 6.42
C SER A 337 -13.84 9.02 5.44
N SER A 338 -13.81 10.30 5.03
CA SER A 338 -12.75 10.83 4.17
C SER A 338 -11.38 10.77 4.85
N ALA A 339 -11.27 11.12 6.13
CA ALA A 339 -10.00 11.08 6.85
C ALA A 339 -9.44 9.65 7.00
N LEU A 340 -10.29 8.67 7.29
CA LEU A 340 -9.89 7.25 7.36
C LEU A 340 -9.51 6.69 5.99
N PHE A 341 -10.25 7.08 4.95
CA PHE A 341 -9.94 6.71 3.57
C PHE A 341 -8.57 7.27 3.15
N GLU A 342 -8.30 8.55 3.39
CA GLU A 342 -7.01 9.16 3.07
C GLU A 342 -5.84 8.42 3.76
N ILE A 343 -6.00 8.05 5.04
CA ILE A 343 -4.97 7.28 5.76
C ILE A 343 -4.79 5.89 5.17
N LYS A 344 -5.90 5.21 4.83
CA LYS A 344 -5.89 3.86 4.21
C LYS A 344 -5.12 3.91 2.90
N GLU A 345 -5.55 4.74 1.96
CA GLU A 345 -4.97 4.79 0.60
C GLU A 345 -3.49 5.14 0.63
N LYS A 346 -3.09 6.13 1.44
CA LYS A 346 -1.70 6.60 1.45
C LYS A 346 -0.73 5.66 2.16
N TRP A 347 -1.18 4.92 3.18
CA TRP A 347 -0.24 4.28 4.11
C TRP A 347 -0.51 2.80 4.35
N ILE A 348 -1.76 2.34 4.21
CA ILE A 348 -2.17 0.97 4.59
C ILE A 348 -3.26 0.47 3.63
N PRO A 349 -3.03 0.42 2.30
CA PRO A 349 -4.09 0.20 1.31
C PRO A 349 -4.82 -1.15 1.46
N CYS A 350 -4.13 -2.15 2.00
CA CYS A 350 -4.67 -3.50 2.19
C CYS A 350 -5.63 -3.62 3.39
N ILE A 351 -5.78 -2.59 4.24
CA ILE A 351 -6.65 -2.68 5.40
C ILE A 351 -8.12 -2.46 5.05
N GLN A 352 -8.98 -3.26 5.64
CA GLN A 352 -10.43 -3.24 5.39
C GLN A 352 -11.20 -2.94 6.67
N TYR A 353 -12.24 -2.09 6.61
CA TYR A 353 -13.12 -1.79 7.75
C TYR A 353 -14.58 -1.65 7.34
N LYS A 354 -15.50 -1.85 8.31
CA LYS A 354 -16.95 -1.74 8.13
C LYS A 354 -17.58 -0.92 9.27
N LEU A 355 -18.71 -0.26 8.99
CA LEU A 355 -19.44 0.56 9.98
C LEU A 355 -20.53 -0.27 10.69
N PHE A 356 -20.58 -0.18 12.01
CA PHE A 356 -21.49 -0.95 12.86
C PHE A 356 -22.17 -0.11 13.93
N CYS A 357 -23.32 -0.59 14.41
CA CYS A 357 -23.99 -0.13 15.63
C CYS A 357 -24.08 -1.27 16.66
N ARG A 358 -24.14 -0.89 17.95
CA ARG A 358 -24.21 -1.86 19.05
C ARG A 358 -25.64 -2.36 19.27
N THR A 359 -25.81 -3.66 19.49
CA THR A 359 -27.08 -4.26 19.97
C THR A 359 -27.09 -4.41 21.49
N LYS A 360 -28.26 -4.27 22.12
CA LYS A 360 -28.44 -4.54 23.56
C LYS A 360 -28.71 -6.03 23.76
N GLN A 361 -27.68 -6.83 24.05
CA GLN A 361 -27.85 -8.13 24.71
C GLN A 361 -27.32 -8.05 26.15
N LYS A 362 -28.16 -8.36 27.14
CA LYS A 362 -27.74 -8.48 28.55
C LYS A 362 -26.92 -9.76 28.70
N GLY A 363 -25.68 -9.67 29.20
CA GLY A 363 -24.92 -10.82 29.73
C GLY A 363 -23.57 -11.15 29.09
N ARG A 364 -23.19 -10.56 27.92
CA ARG A 364 -21.86 -10.77 27.32
C ARG A 364 -20.93 -9.56 27.53
N ARG A 365 -19.64 -9.82 27.83
CA ARG A 365 -18.59 -8.78 27.99
C ARG A 365 -18.17 -8.14 26.65
N GLU A 366 -18.27 -8.87 25.54
CA GLU A 366 -17.96 -8.34 24.20
C GLU A 366 -19.20 -7.75 23.51
N PRO A 367 -19.08 -6.60 22.83
CA PRO A 367 -20.19 -6.00 22.09
C PRO A 367 -20.56 -6.86 20.89
N VAL A 368 -21.81 -7.31 20.81
CA VAL A 368 -22.36 -7.94 19.61
C VAL A 368 -22.66 -6.84 18.60
N PHE A 369 -21.88 -6.79 17.53
CA PHE A 369 -22.08 -5.84 16.44
C PHE A 369 -23.21 -6.32 15.52
N ARG A 370 -24.17 -5.45 15.23
CA ARG A 370 -25.13 -5.66 14.13
C ARG A 370 -24.70 -4.76 12.99
N ALA A 371 -24.42 -5.35 11.84
CA ALA A 371 -24.23 -4.58 10.61
C ALA A 371 -25.49 -3.76 10.38
N LEU A 372 -25.34 -2.46 10.10
CA LEU A 372 -26.50 -1.63 9.76
C LEU A 372 -27.12 -2.20 8.47
N PRO A 373 -28.46 -2.38 8.39
CA PRO A 373 -29.12 -2.90 7.21
C PRO A 373 -28.81 -2.03 6.00
N THR A 374 -28.53 -2.66 4.86
CA THR A 374 -28.11 -1.97 3.63
C THR A 374 -29.25 -1.75 2.63
N THR A 375 -30.46 -2.25 2.90
CA THR A 375 -31.63 -2.19 2.01
C THR A 375 -32.95 -2.02 2.78
N SER A 376 -33.92 -1.33 2.17
CA SER A 376 -35.25 -0.99 2.73
C SER A 376 -36.35 -2.03 2.49
N ASP A 377 -36.03 -3.23 2.01
CA ASP A 377 -37.03 -4.19 1.56
C ASP A 377 -37.48 -5.13 2.69
N GLY A 378 -38.43 -4.62 3.49
CA GLY A 378 -39.22 -5.42 4.42
C GLY A 378 -40.07 -4.50 5.31
N PRO A 379 -41.31 -4.90 5.70
CA PRO A 379 -42.09 -4.12 6.64
C PRO A 379 -41.37 -4.14 8.00
N VAL A 380 -40.66 -3.05 8.32
CA VAL A 380 -39.97 -2.89 9.60
C VAL A 380 -41.00 -2.50 10.66
N GLU A 381 -41.83 -3.46 11.06
CA GLU A 381 -42.63 -3.33 12.27
C GLU A 381 -41.74 -3.42 13.51
N GLN A 382 -41.76 -2.34 14.29
CA GLN A 382 -41.57 -2.17 15.74
C GLN A 382 -40.36 -2.76 16.50
N ASP A 383 -39.51 -3.63 15.95
CA ASP A 383 -38.57 -4.41 16.81
C ASP A 383 -37.06 -4.10 16.66
N SER A 384 -36.67 -2.96 16.06
CA SER A 384 -35.25 -2.66 15.79
C SER A 384 -34.47 -1.96 16.93
N GLY A 385 -35.12 -1.43 17.97
CA GLY A 385 -34.45 -0.79 19.10
C GLY A 385 -33.61 0.46 18.76
N VAL A 386 -33.73 1.01 17.55
CA VAL A 386 -33.02 2.21 17.07
C VAL A 386 -33.96 3.44 17.05
N PRO A 387 -33.66 4.54 17.78
CA PRO A 387 -34.48 5.76 17.80
C PRO A 387 -34.64 6.36 16.40
N SER A 388 -35.83 6.91 16.10
CA SER A 388 -36.16 7.53 14.81
C SER A 388 -35.17 8.62 14.39
N ALA A 389 -34.77 9.51 15.32
CA ALA A 389 -33.77 10.54 15.07
C ALA A 389 -32.39 10.02 14.62
N PHE A 390 -32.02 8.78 14.97
CA PHE A 390 -30.78 8.14 14.51
C PHE A 390 -30.96 7.52 13.11
N ARG A 391 -32.16 7.02 12.82
CA ARG A 391 -32.55 6.53 11.49
C ARG A 391 -32.59 7.68 10.49
N ASP A 392 -33.12 8.83 10.86
CA ASP A 392 -33.27 9.96 9.93
C ASP A 392 -31.93 10.69 9.63
N ILE A 393 -30.92 10.57 10.49
CA ILE A 393 -29.62 11.25 10.30
C ILE A 393 -28.56 10.31 9.68
N TRP A 394 -28.61 9.02 10.03
CA TRP A 394 -27.63 8.03 9.57
C TRP A 394 -28.18 7.08 8.51
N MET A 395 -29.52 7.01 8.38
CA MET A 395 -30.23 6.15 7.42
C MET A 395 -31.20 6.86 6.45
N ALA A 396 -31.47 8.18 6.56
CA ALA A 396 -32.35 8.87 5.59
C ALA A 396 -31.76 8.94 4.17
N ASP A 397 -30.46 8.68 4.05
CA ASP A 397 -29.75 8.54 2.77
C ASP A 397 -29.50 7.07 2.41
N ILE A 398 -30.30 6.13 2.96
CA ILE A 398 -30.27 4.69 2.62
C ILE A 398 -31.46 4.34 1.73
N SER A 399 -31.86 5.24 0.84
CA SER A 399 -32.23 4.79 -0.50
C SER A 399 -30.92 4.72 -1.29
N GLN A 400 -30.33 3.52 -1.34
CA GLN A 400 -29.21 3.16 -2.23
C GLN A 400 -27.77 3.50 -1.78
N ALA A 401 -27.44 3.45 -0.48
CA ALA A 401 -26.05 3.61 -0.02
C ALA A 401 -25.59 2.53 0.98
N TYR A 402 -24.41 1.94 0.68
CA TYR A 402 -23.56 1.06 1.50
C TYR A 402 -23.85 -0.46 1.52
N ARG A 403 -23.49 -1.16 0.45
CA ARG A 403 -22.72 -2.41 0.59
C ARG A 403 -21.25 -2.09 0.27
N SER A 404 -20.39 -1.97 1.28
CA SER A 404 -18.95 -2.09 1.04
C SER A 404 -18.59 -3.58 1.06
N GLU A 405 -18.81 -4.22 -0.09
CA GLU A 405 -17.94 -5.32 -0.52
C GLU A 405 -16.65 -4.67 -1.00
N ASN A 406 -15.56 -5.06 -0.34
CA ASN A 406 -14.28 -4.41 -0.39
C ASN A 406 -13.46 -4.95 -1.57
N SER A 407 -13.55 -4.32 -2.73
CA SER A 407 -12.55 -4.41 -3.80
C SER A 407 -11.63 -3.19 -3.72
N GLY A 408 -10.31 -3.42 -3.76
CA GLY A 408 -9.27 -2.43 -3.55
C GLY A 408 -9.42 -1.19 -4.46
N GLY A 409 -9.09 -0.03 -3.90
CA GLY A 409 -8.74 1.13 -4.70
C GLY A 409 -7.24 1.09 -4.94
N ASP A 410 -6.84 1.09 -6.21
CA ASP A 410 -6.07 2.23 -6.69
C ASP A 410 -7.11 3.25 -7.17
N GLY A 411 -6.94 4.54 -6.86
CA GLY A 411 -7.90 5.54 -7.33
C GLY A 411 -7.90 5.64 -8.87
N PRO A 412 -8.95 6.13 -9.56
CA PRO A 412 -10.34 6.40 -9.15
C PRO A 412 -11.33 5.37 -9.75
N VAL A 413 -12.19 4.81 -8.90
CA VAL A 413 -13.35 3.99 -9.30
C VAL A 413 -14.48 4.89 -9.79
N ILE A 414 -15.05 4.50 -10.93
CA ILE A 414 -16.20 5.07 -11.60
C ILE A 414 -17.04 3.83 -12.03
N LEU A 415 -17.93 3.31 -11.17
CA LEU A 415 -18.87 2.19 -11.45
C LEU A 415 -20.08 2.67 -12.28
N GLN A 416 -21.36 2.19 -12.27
CA GLN A 416 -22.62 2.84 -12.79
C GLN A 416 -23.88 2.23 -12.04
N PRO A 417 -25.10 2.84 -11.97
CA PRO A 417 -26.30 2.43 -11.18
C PRO A 417 -26.94 1.11 -11.60
N LYS A 418 -27.53 0.41 -10.61
CA LYS A 418 -28.60 -0.59 -10.81
C LYS A 418 -29.97 -0.01 -10.43
N GLY A 419 -30.86 0.14 -11.41
CA GLY A 419 -32.28 0.47 -11.30
C GLY A 419 -32.89 0.62 -12.71
N ASP A 420 -34.03 -0.02 -12.98
CA ASP A 420 -34.69 -0.21 -14.28
C ASP A 420 -34.58 1.00 -15.27
N PRO A 421 -33.94 0.82 -16.46
CA PRO A 421 -33.81 1.84 -17.49
C PRO A 421 -34.92 1.76 -18.55
N SER A 422 -36.04 1.10 -18.29
CA SER A 422 -37.18 1.05 -19.23
C SER A 422 -37.81 2.42 -19.56
N ASN A 423 -37.28 3.54 -19.04
CA ASN A 423 -37.66 4.90 -19.45
C ASN A 423 -36.54 5.98 -19.36
N MET A 424 -35.27 5.70 -19.66
CA MET A 424 -34.26 6.77 -19.85
C MET A 424 -33.64 6.75 -21.25
N ARG A 425 -34.09 7.72 -22.04
CA ARG A 425 -33.63 8.11 -23.37
C ARG A 425 -32.16 8.59 -23.32
N THR A 426 -31.38 8.18 -24.33
CA THR A 426 -30.29 8.88 -25.07
C THR A 426 -29.31 9.82 -24.32
N ILE A 427 -28.05 9.88 -24.76
CA ILE A 427 -27.12 10.98 -24.41
C ILE A 427 -27.47 12.28 -25.18
N GLY A 428 -28.43 12.22 -26.11
CA GLY A 428 -29.16 13.39 -26.64
C GLY A 428 -29.86 14.21 -25.53
N PRO A 429 -30.75 13.64 -24.71
CA PRO A 429 -31.39 14.29 -23.59
C PRO A 429 -30.52 14.48 -22.36
N VAL A 430 -29.31 13.97 -22.23
CA VAL A 430 -28.43 14.52 -21.17
C VAL A 430 -28.09 15.97 -21.54
N LEU A 431 -27.71 16.24 -22.79
CA LEU A 431 -27.50 17.61 -23.30
C LEU A 431 -28.83 18.37 -23.51
N ASP A 432 -29.90 17.76 -24.03
CA ASP A 432 -31.21 18.41 -24.21
C ASP A 432 -32.01 18.59 -22.88
N THR A 433 -31.71 17.83 -21.82
CA THR A 433 -32.28 18.02 -20.46
C THR A 433 -31.37 18.90 -19.59
N MET A 434 -30.06 18.91 -19.84
CA MET A 434 -29.12 19.92 -19.32
C MET A 434 -29.47 21.33 -19.76
N GLU A 435 -30.07 21.43 -20.94
CA GLU A 435 -30.63 22.65 -21.47
C GLU A 435 -31.93 23.11 -20.78
N LEU A 436 -32.46 22.39 -19.77
CA LEU A 436 -33.82 22.63 -19.27
C LEU A 436 -33.98 22.75 -17.75
N GLY A 437 -33.01 23.10 -16.88
CA GLY A 437 -33.41 23.43 -15.49
C GLY A 437 -32.42 23.93 -14.44
N ARG A 438 -32.94 24.76 -13.48
CA ARG A 438 -32.26 25.46 -12.35
C ARG A 438 -31.71 24.56 -11.24
N GLY A 439 -30.71 25.13 -10.55
CA GLY A 439 -29.61 24.44 -9.88
C GLY A 439 -29.88 23.75 -8.54
N LEU A 440 -28.81 23.08 -8.08
CA LEU A 440 -28.75 22.15 -6.95
C LEU A 440 -28.38 22.84 -5.62
N SER A 441 -28.60 22.14 -4.49
CA SER A 441 -28.03 22.48 -3.18
C SER A 441 -26.68 21.78 -2.95
N LEU A 442 -25.90 22.23 -1.95
CA LEU A 442 -24.61 21.60 -1.61
C LEU A 442 -24.76 20.14 -1.17
N ASP A 443 -25.78 19.84 -0.36
CA ASP A 443 -26.03 18.47 0.11
C ASP A 443 -26.39 17.53 -1.05
N GLN A 444 -27.12 18.04 -2.04
CA GLN A 444 -27.45 17.31 -3.27
C GLN A 444 -26.21 17.05 -4.13
N CYS A 445 -25.30 18.03 -4.24
CA CYS A 445 -24.04 17.86 -4.96
C CYS A 445 -23.11 16.85 -4.26
N ASP A 446 -23.04 16.88 -2.93
CA ASP A 446 -22.24 15.94 -2.14
C ASP A 446 -22.80 14.51 -2.20
N HIS A 447 -24.12 14.36 -2.10
CA HIS A 447 -24.79 13.08 -2.26
C HIS A 447 -24.50 12.49 -3.64
N THR A 448 -24.54 13.33 -4.67
CA THR A 448 -24.18 12.95 -6.04
C THR A 448 -22.70 12.55 -6.10
N ARG A 449 -21.74 13.37 -5.67
CA ARG A 449 -20.30 13.02 -5.69
C ARG A 449 -19.95 11.75 -4.91
N SER A 450 -20.71 11.42 -3.86
CA SER A 450 -20.49 10.21 -3.07
C SER A 450 -20.90 8.91 -3.78
N GLN A 451 -21.58 9.01 -4.92
CA GLN A 451 -21.90 7.87 -5.74
C GLN A 451 -20.63 7.32 -6.41
N LEU A 452 -20.50 5.99 -6.37
CA LEU A 452 -19.31 5.25 -6.80
C LEU A 452 -19.01 5.40 -8.30
N THR A 453 -19.86 6.10 -9.04
CA THR A 453 -20.07 5.88 -10.47
C THR A 453 -20.48 7.14 -11.22
N PRO A 454 -20.03 7.37 -12.47
CA PRO A 454 -20.39 8.54 -13.23
C PRO A 454 -21.88 8.48 -13.65
N LYS A 455 -22.50 7.31 -13.89
CA LYS A 455 -23.95 7.23 -14.21
C LYS A 455 -24.84 7.32 -12.98
N ASP A 456 -24.40 6.96 -11.77
CA ASP A 456 -25.16 7.24 -10.54
C ASP A 456 -25.06 8.72 -10.23
N ARG A 457 -23.89 9.32 -10.49
CA ARG A 457 -23.73 10.76 -10.46
C ARG A 457 -24.67 11.44 -11.44
N VAL A 458 -24.67 11.05 -12.71
CA VAL A 458 -25.55 11.61 -13.75
C VAL A 458 -27.03 11.32 -13.47
N ASN A 459 -27.42 10.11 -13.09
CA ASN A 459 -28.83 9.75 -12.84
C ASN A 459 -29.41 10.44 -11.61
N ASN A 460 -28.62 10.62 -10.53
CA ASN A 460 -29.06 11.44 -9.40
C ASN A 460 -29.18 12.91 -9.79
N LEU A 461 -28.24 13.43 -10.59
CA LEU A 461 -28.31 14.79 -11.13
C LEU A 461 -29.61 14.99 -11.92
N VAL A 462 -29.95 14.06 -12.83
CA VAL A 462 -31.16 14.12 -13.66
C VAL A 462 -32.45 14.11 -12.84
N LYS A 463 -32.53 13.30 -11.77
CA LYS A 463 -33.71 13.26 -10.88
C LYS A 463 -33.95 14.58 -10.13
N LEU A 464 -32.89 15.30 -9.80
CA LEU A 464 -32.95 16.53 -9.00
C LEU A 464 -33.37 17.76 -9.82
N ILE A 465 -33.31 17.68 -11.15
CA ILE A 465 -33.38 18.82 -12.07
C ILE A 465 -34.74 18.95 -12.77
N GLN A 466 -35.64 17.97 -12.61
CA GLN A 466 -36.96 17.89 -13.28
C GLN A 466 -37.95 19.05 -12.99
N ASN A 467 -37.64 20.03 -12.14
CA ASN A 467 -38.59 21.04 -11.63
C ASN A 467 -38.25 22.49 -11.99
N VAL A 468 -37.43 22.72 -13.02
CA VAL A 468 -36.66 23.94 -13.02
C VAL A 468 -36.43 24.49 -14.46
N GLU A 469 -36.33 25.80 -14.71
CA GLU A 469 -36.71 26.40 -16.04
C GLU A 469 -35.61 27.02 -16.99
N ASN A 470 -34.28 26.96 -16.77
CA ASN A 470 -33.29 27.67 -17.63
C ASN A 470 -32.01 26.84 -17.96
N ARG A 471 -31.35 27.09 -19.10
CA ARG A 471 -30.26 26.25 -19.66
C ARG A 471 -28.91 26.41 -18.96
N TYR A 472 -28.60 27.61 -18.45
CA TYR A 472 -27.31 27.96 -17.84
C TYR A 472 -27.04 27.31 -16.46
N GLN A 473 -27.86 26.34 -16.09
CA GLN A 473 -28.05 25.89 -14.72
C GLN A 473 -27.33 24.59 -14.41
N LEU A 474 -26.98 23.82 -15.45
CA LEU A 474 -26.39 22.51 -15.31
C LEU A 474 -24.88 22.48 -15.46
N GLY A 475 -24.26 23.30 -16.31
CA GLY A 475 -22.82 23.20 -16.60
C GLY A 475 -21.95 23.21 -15.34
N ALA A 476 -22.24 24.12 -14.41
CA ALA A 476 -21.55 24.19 -13.12
C ALA A 476 -21.77 22.96 -12.22
N ALA A 477 -23.01 22.49 -12.14
CA ALA A 477 -23.39 21.36 -11.32
C ALA A 477 -22.77 20.06 -11.84
N VAL A 478 -22.69 19.92 -13.17
CA VAL A 478 -22.09 18.79 -13.87
C VAL A 478 -20.58 18.80 -13.71
N GLU A 479 -19.91 19.93 -13.96
CA GLU A 479 -18.45 20.04 -13.77
C GLU A 479 -18.04 19.86 -12.30
N MET A 480 -18.91 20.20 -11.33
CA MET A 480 -18.67 19.96 -9.91
C MET A 480 -19.00 18.54 -9.44
N CYS A 481 -19.97 17.86 -10.06
CA CYS A 481 -20.42 16.54 -9.61
C CYS A 481 -19.86 15.40 -10.48
N CYS A 482 -19.42 15.68 -11.70
CA CYS A 482 -18.92 14.71 -12.68
C CYS A 482 -17.69 15.30 -13.42
N PRO A 483 -16.56 15.50 -12.73
CA PRO A 483 -15.37 16.17 -13.28
C PRO A 483 -14.81 15.50 -14.54
N GLU A 484 -15.07 14.21 -14.75
CA GLU A 484 -14.75 13.45 -15.97
C GLU A 484 -15.39 14.01 -17.25
N PHE A 485 -16.47 14.79 -17.14
CA PHE A 485 -17.13 15.43 -18.28
C PHE A 485 -16.79 16.93 -18.40
N ALA A 486 -15.81 17.41 -17.64
CA ALA A 486 -15.47 18.83 -17.60
C ALA A 486 -14.94 19.39 -18.93
N ASP A 487 -14.34 18.55 -19.76
CA ASP A 487 -13.86 18.95 -21.09
C ASP A 487 -14.97 18.93 -22.16
N CYS A 488 -16.18 18.49 -21.79
CA CYS A 488 -17.33 18.46 -22.69
C CYS A 488 -18.12 19.78 -22.73
N PHE A 489 -17.79 20.75 -21.86
CA PHE A 489 -18.48 22.04 -21.78
C PHE A 489 -17.46 23.19 -21.92
N LEU A 490 -17.75 24.13 -22.82
CA LEU A 490 -16.94 25.34 -22.96
C LEU A 490 -17.32 26.32 -21.85
N ARG A 491 -16.34 27.06 -21.29
CA ARG A 491 -16.63 28.05 -20.22
C ARG A 491 -17.68 29.07 -20.68
N GLU A 492 -17.73 29.38 -21.98
CA GLU A 492 -18.62 30.35 -22.61
C GLU A 492 -20.11 29.97 -22.57
N GLU A 493 -20.42 28.69 -22.37
CA GLU A 493 -21.79 28.15 -22.41
C GLU A 493 -22.48 28.16 -21.03
N ARG A 494 -21.73 28.46 -19.95
CA ARG A 494 -22.20 28.35 -18.56
C ARG A 494 -22.93 29.60 -18.03
N GLY A 495 -22.50 30.78 -18.46
CA GLY A 495 -22.99 32.04 -17.91
C GLY A 495 -22.24 33.20 -18.52
N LYS A 496 -22.78 34.42 -18.36
CA LYS A 496 -22.17 35.63 -18.94
C LYS A 496 -21.38 36.43 -17.92
N GLU A 497 -21.52 36.12 -16.63
CA GLU A 497 -20.94 36.90 -15.54
C GLU A 497 -19.82 36.17 -14.82
N LEU A 498 -18.66 36.82 -14.69
CA LEU A 498 -17.63 36.39 -13.76
C LEU A 498 -17.96 36.95 -12.37
N VAL A 499 -17.83 36.12 -11.33
CA VAL A 499 -18.06 36.58 -9.95
C VAL A 499 -16.79 36.60 -9.16
N ILE A 500 -16.36 37.78 -8.74
CA ILE A 500 -15.28 37.98 -7.79
C ILE A 500 -15.87 37.88 -6.38
N LEU A 501 -15.57 36.79 -5.68
CA LEU A 501 -15.94 36.56 -4.29
C LEU A 501 -14.79 37.03 -3.38
N HIS A 502 -15.04 38.00 -2.52
CA HIS A 502 -14.02 38.62 -1.68
C HIS A 502 -14.56 38.96 -0.28
N THR A 503 -13.68 39.22 0.68
CA THR A 503 -13.99 40.04 1.86
C THR A 503 -13.66 41.49 1.52
N ASP A 504 -14.31 42.51 2.09
CA ASP A 504 -14.14 43.95 1.71
C ASP A 504 -12.70 44.53 1.75
N ASP A 505 -11.68 43.72 2.00
CA ASP A 505 -10.28 44.12 1.96
C ASP A 505 -9.72 44.20 0.54
N TYR A 506 -8.78 45.14 0.34
CA TYR A 506 -8.15 45.47 -0.95
C TYR A 506 -9.13 45.87 -2.06
N LYS A 507 -10.28 46.44 -1.68
CA LYS A 507 -11.34 46.78 -2.61
C LYS A 507 -10.88 47.77 -3.66
N GLU A 508 -10.23 48.86 -3.26
CA GLU A 508 -9.79 49.92 -4.17
C GLU A 508 -8.47 49.55 -4.88
N GLU A 509 -7.62 48.77 -4.23
CA GLU A 509 -6.27 48.43 -4.68
C GLU A 509 -6.23 47.28 -5.70
N PHE A 510 -7.19 46.35 -5.63
CA PHE A 510 -7.23 45.16 -6.49
C PHE A 510 -8.62 44.81 -7.01
N ILE A 511 -9.66 44.78 -6.16
CA ILE A 511 -10.99 44.29 -6.57
C ILE A 511 -11.61 45.19 -7.64
N SER A 512 -11.65 46.51 -7.42
CA SER A 512 -12.19 47.50 -8.36
C SER A 512 -11.39 47.55 -9.68
N PRO A 513 -10.04 47.57 -9.67
CA PRO A 513 -9.23 47.44 -10.89
C PRO A 513 -9.48 46.14 -11.68
N LEU A 514 -9.51 44.98 -11.01
CA LEU A 514 -9.76 43.70 -11.66
C LEU A 514 -11.16 43.65 -12.29
N GLN A 515 -12.17 44.14 -11.57
CA GLN A 515 -13.54 44.23 -12.12
C GLN A 515 -13.58 45.13 -13.37
N THR A 516 -12.83 46.23 -13.38
CA THR A 516 -12.76 47.14 -14.52
C THR A 516 -12.08 46.48 -15.72
N ALA A 517 -10.90 45.88 -15.54
CA ALA A 517 -10.14 45.22 -16.61
C ALA A 517 -10.92 44.04 -17.23
N VAL A 518 -11.62 43.25 -16.41
CA VAL A 518 -12.50 42.19 -16.91
C VAL A 518 -13.66 42.77 -17.74
N SER A 519 -14.26 43.88 -17.28
CA SER A 519 -15.35 44.54 -18.01
C SER A 519 -14.89 45.11 -19.36
N GLU A 520 -13.67 45.64 -19.43
CA GLU A 520 -13.06 46.16 -20.66
C GLU A 520 -12.77 45.05 -21.70
N SER A 521 -12.53 43.81 -21.25
CA SER A 521 -12.38 42.63 -22.13
C SER A 521 -13.69 42.15 -22.76
N GLY A 522 -14.82 42.80 -22.45
CA GLY A 522 -16.15 42.48 -22.99
C GLY A 522 -16.91 41.40 -22.21
N VAL A 523 -16.44 40.98 -21.03
CA VAL A 523 -17.10 39.99 -20.17
C VAL A 523 -17.75 40.68 -18.97
N SER A 524 -19.03 40.36 -18.69
CA SER A 524 -19.73 40.93 -17.55
C SER A 524 -19.10 40.44 -16.23
N CYS A 525 -18.93 41.32 -15.25
CA CYS A 525 -18.26 40.99 -13.99
C CYS A 525 -18.98 41.59 -12.76
N LEU A 526 -19.28 40.74 -11.78
CA LEU A 526 -19.91 41.11 -10.51
C LEU A 526 -18.99 40.82 -9.32
N THR A 527 -19.07 41.67 -8.30
CA THR A 527 -18.39 41.48 -7.02
C THR A 527 -19.38 41.03 -5.94
N LYS A 528 -19.01 40.05 -5.12
CA LYS A 528 -19.80 39.55 -3.99
C LYS A 528 -18.94 39.50 -2.73
N ASN A 529 -19.51 40.02 -1.65
CA ASN A 529 -18.86 40.13 -0.35
C ASN A 529 -19.27 39.00 0.62
N ILE A 530 -18.32 38.53 1.41
CA ILE A 530 -18.46 37.53 2.47
C ILE A 530 -18.63 38.23 3.84
N GLN A 531 -19.75 38.92 4.09
CA GLN A 531 -20.08 39.48 5.42
C GLN A 531 -20.96 38.51 6.22
N PRO A 532 -20.66 38.21 7.51
CA PRO A 532 -21.61 37.58 8.43
C PRO A 532 -22.69 38.60 8.82
N THR A 533 -23.97 38.21 8.81
CA THR A 533 -25.04 39.04 9.35
C THR A 533 -24.93 39.09 10.88
N ASP A 534 -24.55 40.24 11.44
CA ASP A 534 -24.46 40.49 12.90
C ASP A 534 -25.85 40.66 13.58
N SER A 535 -26.96 40.23 12.97
CA SER A 535 -28.29 40.35 13.56
C SER A 535 -28.57 39.20 14.52
N THR A 536 -28.61 39.50 15.82
CA THR A 536 -28.99 38.63 16.94
C THR A 536 -30.45 38.15 16.93
N GLU A 537 -31.17 38.32 15.83
CA GLU A 537 -32.55 37.86 15.68
C GLU A 537 -32.69 37.13 14.33
N ASN A 538 -33.13 35.88 14.40
CA ASN A 538 -33.27 34.86 13.35
C ASN A 538 -32.03 34.00 13.08
N ILE A 539 -32.20 32.72 13.41
CA ILE A 539 -31.24 31.64 13.34
C ILE A 539 -31.14 31.17 11.88
N GLU A 540 -30.38 31.85 11.04
CA GLU A 540 -29.79 31.21 9.86
C GLU A 540 -28.32 30.89 10.16
N PRO A 541 -27.87 29.63 9.98
CA PRO A 541 -26.48 29.27 10.20
C PRO A 541 -25.58 30.07 9.23
N THR A 542 -24.46 30.57 9.76
CA THR A 542 -23.46 31.32 9.00
C THR A 542 -22.97 30.48 7.82
N VAL A 543 -23.31 30.89 6.59
CA VAL A 543 -22.94 30.17 5.36
C VAL A 543 -21.42 30.26 5.16
N SER A 544 -20.73 29.11 5.10
CA SER A 544 -19.27 29.05 4.94
C SER A 544 -18.81 29.58 3.57
N ILE A 545 -17.53 29.95 3.41
CA ILE A 545 -16.95 30.32 2.10
C ILE A 545 -17.12 29.17 1.10
N THR A 546 -16.94 27.93 1.56
CA THR A 546 -17.18 26.74 0.75
C THR A 546 -18.63 26.72 0.25
N GLU A 547 -19.60 26.87 1.14
CA GLU A 547 -21.02 26.90 0.79
C GLU A 547 -21.38 28.10 -0.11
N LYS A 548 -20.80 29.28 0.15
CA LYS A 548 -21.05 30.50 -0.63
C LYS A 548 -20.45 30.40 -2.03
N ALA A 549 -19.21 29.92 -2.16
CA ALA A 549 -18.55 29.69 -3.43
C ALA A 549 -19.33 28.65 -4.25
N VAL A 550 -19.72 27.52 -3.62
CA VAL A 550 -20.54 26.50 -4.27
C VAL A 550 -21.90 27.06 -4.69
N LYS A 551 -22.59 27.82 -3.83
CA LYS A 551 -23.86 28.48 -4.16
C LYS A 551 -23.72 29.48 -5.32
N LEU A 552 -22.61 30.21 -5.41
CA LEU A 552 -22.32 31.11 -6.53
C LEU A 552 -21.99 30.33 -7.79
N LEU A 553 -21.29 29.21 -7.70
CA LEU A 553 -21.02 28.35 -8.84
C LEU A 553 -22.31 27.70 -9.36
N LEU A 554 -23.22 27.33 -8.46
CA LEU A 554 -24.54 26.80 -8.79
C LEU A 554 -25.52 27.89 -9.28
N ASN A 555 -25.14 29.17 -9.15
CA ASN A 555 -25.85 30.25 -9.81
C ASN A 555 -25.43 30.32 -11.27
N THR A 556 -26.44 30.56 -12.08
CA THR A 556 -26.58 30.20 -13.48
C THR A 556 -26.24 31.37 -14.37
N ILE A 557 -26.17 32.55 -13.77
CA ILE A 557 -25.67 33.74 -14.43
C ILE A 557 -24.13 33.69 -14.42
N ASN A 558 -23.56 32.97 -13.44
CA ASN A 558 -22.15 32.98 -13.13
C ASN A 558 -21.37 31.95 -13.95
N ARG A 559 -20.49 32.43 -14.81
CA ARG A 559 -19.54 31.66 -15.62
C ARG A 559 -18.44 31.01 -14.78
N MET A 560 -17.97 31.70 -13.75
CA MET A 560 -16.82 31.30 -12.95
C MET A 560 -16.82 32.09 -11.64
N VAL A 561 -16.25 31.51 -10.59
CA VAL A 561 -15.97 32.24 -9.35
C VAL A 561 -14.48 32.47 -9.23
N VAL A 562 -14.09 33.74 -9.17
CA VAL A 562 -12.76 34.18 -8.77
C VAL A 562 -12.79 34.35 -7.25
N LEU A 563 -12.19 33.43 -6.52
CA LEU A 563 -12.17 33.46 -5.05
C LEU A 563 -10.92 34.21 -4.59
N VAL A 564 -11.13 35.43 -4.09
CA VAL A 564 -10.07 36.26 -3.53
C VAL A 564 -9.84 35.84 -2.08
N ILE A 565 -8.66 35.29 -1.82
CA ILE A 565 -8.21 34.81 -0.52
C ILE A 565 -7.30 35.87 0.07
N SER A 566 -7.85 36.68 0.95
CA SER A 566 -7.17 37.75 1.65
C SER A 566 -7.00 37.42 3.15
N PRO A 567 -6.27 38.25 3.93
CA PRO A 567 -6.17 38.06 5.37
C PRO A 567 -7.55 37.94 6.05
N GLN A 568 -8.53 38.78 5.69
CA GLN A 568 -9.87 38.69 6.28
C GLN A 568 -10.61 37.42 5.86
N THR A 569 -10.45 36.98 4.60
CA THR A 569 -11.06 35.75 4.08
C THR A 569 -10.61 34.51 4.87
N LEU A 570 -9.37 34.47 5.36
CA LEU A 570 -8.83 33.36 6.13
C LEU A 570 -9.31 33.31 7.60
N HIS A 571 -10.07 34.31 8.07
CA HIS A 571 -10.59 34.32 9.42
C HIS A 571 -11.58 33.17 9.65
N HIS A 572 -11.49 32.53 10.82
CA HIS A 572 -12.20 31.28 11.14
C HIS A 572 -13.73 31.37 11.06
N ARG A 573 -14.30 32.58 11.18
CA ARG A 573 -15.75 32.83 11.09
C ARG A 573 -16.33 32.54 9.70
N HIS A 574 -15.48 32.50 8.66
CA HIS A 574 -15.91 32.30 7.29
C HIS A 574 -15.74 30.85 6.81
N TRP A 575 -15.22 29.93 7.63
CA TRP A 575 -14.93 28.54 7.23
C TRP A 575 -15.58 27.53 8.19
N SER A 576 -16.17 26.47 7.64
CA SER A 576 -16.66 25.32 8.41
C SER A 576 -15.49 24.45 8.89
N ASN A 577 -15.54 23.99 10.14
CA ASN A 577 -14.52 23.07 10.67
C ASN A 577 -14.68 21.62 10.15
N LEU A 578 -15.85 21.25 9.61
CA LEU A 578 -16.17 19.88 9.19
C LEU A 578 -16.05 19.65 7.67
N ASP A 579 -15.93 20.70 6.86
CA ASP A 579 -15.77 20.61 5.40
C ASP A 579 -14.36 20.10 5.04
N TYR A 580 -14.16 18.78 5.10
CA TYR A 580 -12.85 18.15 4.90
C TYR A 580 -12.28 18.36 3.50
N GLU A 581 -13.16 18.42 2.49
CA GLU A 581 -12.80 18.61 1.10
C GLU A 581 -13.42 19.90 0.57
N PHE A 582 -12.65 20.64 -0.23
CA PHE A 582 -13.24 21.66 -1.09
C PHE A 582 -13.87 20.94 -2.28
N PRO A 583 -15.18 21.09 -2.51
CA PRO A 583 -15.93 20.25 -3.44
C PRO A 583 -15.62 20.51 -4.92
N VAL A 584 -14.87 21.58 -5.22
CA VAL A 584 -14.58 22.04 -6.58
C VAL A 584 -13.08 22.02 -6.80
N ARG A 585 -12.63 21.15 -7.71
CA ARG A 585 -11.22 21.04 -8.10
C ARG A 585 -10.95 21.49 -9.53
N ASN A 586 -12.00 21.85 -10.26
CA ASN A 586 -11.92 22.23 -11.64
C ASN A 586 -11.53 23.71 -11.76
N GLU A 587 -10.36 23.96 -12.33
CA GLU A 587 -9.76 25.27 -12.54
C GLU A 587 -10.52 26.11 -13.59
N LYS A 588 -11.41 25.48 -14.36
CA LYS A 588 -12.36 26.17 -15.26
C LYS A 588 -13.53 26.81 -14.50
N LEU A 589 -13.86 26.29 -13.32
CA LEU A 589 -14.97 26.78 -12.52
C LEU A 589 -14.55 27.79 -11.45
N LEU A 590 -13.37 27.59 -10.86
CA LEU A 590 -12.89 28.33 -9.70
C LEU A 590 -11.43 28.73 -9.90
N LEU A 591 -11.15 30.03 -9.83
CA LEU A 591 -9.78 30.54 -9.76
C LEU A 591 -9.52 31.14 -8.37
N PRO A 592 -8.71 30.49 -7.53
CA PRO A 592 -8.22 31.09 -6.31
C PRO A 592 -7.15 32.15 -6.60
N ILE A 593 -7.32 33.34 -6.01
CA ILE A 593 -6.31 34.42 -6.02
C ILE A 593 -5.92 34.71 -4.57
N LEU A 594 -4.67 34.46 -4.20
CA LEU A 594 -4.15 34.73 -2.87
C LEU A 594 -3.52 36.12 -2.83
N LEU A 595 -4.13 37.03 -2.07
CA LEU A 595 -3.62 38.37 -1.81
C LEU A 595 -2.95 38.41 -0.44
N TYR A 596 -1.71 38.89 -0.37
CA TYR A 596 -0.98 38.97 0.90
C TYR A 596 -0.20 40.28 1.04
N PRO A 597 -0.20 40.91 2.23
CA PRO A 597 0.72 42.01 2.55
C PRO A 597 2.20 41.60 2.39
N PRO A 598 3.11 42.57 2.18
CA PRO A 598 4.53 42.30 2.07
C PRO A 598 5.07 41.49 3.24
N GLY A 599 5.81 40.42 2.94
CA GLY A 599 6.40 39.53 3.96
C GLY A 599 5.42 38.60 4.71
N SER A 600 4.14 38.52 4.31
CA SER A 600 3.14 37.67 5.01
C SER A 600 2.73 36.39 4.25
N ARG A 601 3.28 36.16 3.05
CA ARG A 601 2.97 35.04 2.15
C ARG A 601 2.91 33.70 2.86
N ASP A 602 4.01 33.29 3.50
CA ASP A 602 4.11 31.95 4.10
C ASP A 602 3.16 31.73 5.27
N ARG A 603 2.77 32.81 5.97
CA ARG A 603 1.74 32.73 7.02
C ARG A 603 0.37 32.47 6.40
N MET A 604 0.03 33.17 5.32
CA MET A 604 -1.25 33.01 4.64
C MET A 604 -1.39 31.65 3.97
N VAL A 605 -0.35 31.19 3.27
CA VAL A 605 -0.33 29.84 2.66
C VAL A 605 -0.50 28.77 3.74
N ARG A 606 0.17 28.90 4.90
CA ARG A 606 0.00 27.97 6.02
C ARG A 606 -1.43 27.94 6.56
N VAL A 607 -2.06 29.10 6.75
CA VAL A 607 -3.46 29.16 7.24
C VAL A 607 -4.43 28.61 6.19
N LEU A 608 -4.21 28.89 4.90
CA LEU A 608 -5.00 28.33 3.81
C LEU A 608 -4.87 26.81 3.75
N GLN A 609 -3.66 26.25 3.84
CA GLN A 609 -3.42 24.81 3.89
C GLN A 609 -4.16 24.13 5.06
N GLN A 610 -4.25 24.78 6.22
CA GLN A 610 -5.00 24.25 7.37
C GLN A 610 -6.52 24.31 7.16
N ARG A 611 -7.02 25.39 6.54
CA ARG A 611 -8.46 25.65 6.33
C ARG A 611 -9.04 24.88 5.16
N ALA A 612 -8.32 24.81 4.05
CA ALA A 612 -8.74 24.18 2.81
C ALA A 612 -7.52 23.62 2.05
N PRO A 613 -7.01 22.44 2.43
CA PRO A 613 -5.87 21.81 1.77
C PRO A 613 -6.05 21.66 0.25
N VAL A 614 -7.25 21.31 -0.19
CA VAL A 614 -7.61 21.14 -1.61
C VAL A 614 -7.49 22.45 -2.37
N LEU A 615 -8.04 23.55 -1.83
CA LEU A 615 -7.94 24.87 -2.45
C LEU A 615 -6.50 25.37 -2.49
N CYS A 616 -5.68 24.97 -1.51
CA CYS A 616 -4.26 25.27 -1.46
C CYS A 616 -3.46 24.50 -2.54
N SER A 617 -3.94 23.32 -2.96
CA SER A 617 -3.31 22.49 -4.01
C SER A 617 -3.72 22.83 -5.45
N LEU A 618 -4.76 23.62 -5.65
CA LEU A 618 -5.16 24.07 -7.00
C LEU A 618 -4.18 25.10 -7.55
N GLU A 619 -4.08 25.21 -8.87
CA GLU A 619 -3.31 26.27 -9.51
C GLU A 619 -3.92 27.63 -9.15
N ARG A 620 -3.19 28.41 -8.34
CA ARG A 620 -3.64 29.71 -7.80
C ARG A 620 -2.74 30.83 -8.25
N LYS A 621 -3.30 32.03 -8.40
CA LYS A 621 -2.51 33.25 -8.62
C LYS A 621 -2.16 33.87 -7.28
N GLU A 622 -0.90 34.26 -7.11
CA GLU A 622 -0.36 34.84 -5.88
C GLU A 622 0.07 36.28 -6.15
N ILE A 623 -0.42 37.22 -5.33
CA ILE A 623 -0.18 38.65 -5.49
C ILE A 623 0.22 39.25 -4.15
N GLU A 624 1.42 39.83 -4.11
CA GLU A 624 1.89 40.65 -3.00
C GLU A 624 1.30 42.06 -3.13
N MET A 625 0.62 42.52 -2.08
CA MET A 625 -0.09 43.79 -2.07
C MET A 625 0.80 44.92 -1.52
N ASP A 626 1.58 45.53 -2.41
CA ASP A 626 2.37 46.75 -2.13
C ASP A 626 1.78 47.98 -2.86
N GLY A 627 0.51 48.27 -2.59
CA GLY A 627 -0.28 49.30 -3.27
C GLY A 627 -1.17 48.74 -4.40
N ARG A 628 -1.45 49.57 -5.41
CA ARG A 628 -2.32 49.20 -6.55
C ARG A 628 -1.59 48.25 -7.50
N VAL A 629 -2.26 47.18 -7.92
CA VAL A 629 -1.70 46.18 -8.86
C VAL A 629 -1.49 46.77 -10.26
N SER A 630 -0.43 46.37 -10.96
CA SER A 630 -0.07 46.83 -12.31
C SER A 630 -0.99 46.28 -13.41
N ASP A 631 -1.22 47.08 -14.45
CA ASP A 631 -2.13 46.73 -15.56
C ASP A 631 -1.70 45.45 -16.29
N GLU A 632 -0.40 45.26 -16.57
CA GLU A 632 0.15 44.03 -17.20
C GLU A 632 -0.24 42.75 -16.45
N ARG A 633 -0.29 42.80 -15.11
CA ARG A 633 -0.59 41.65 -14.26
C ARG A 633 -2.11 41.41 -14.15
N LEU A 634 -2.91 42.47 -14.33
CA LEU A 634 -4.36 42.36 -14.49
C LEU A 634 -4.69 41.73 -15.85
N GLU A 635 -4.01 42.13 -16.93
CA GLU A 635 -4.18 41.55 -18.27
C GLU A 635 -3.90 40.04 -18.29
N GLU A 636 -2.81 39.58 -17.65
CA GLU A 636 -2.48 38.15 -17.55
C GLU A 636 -3.60 37.35 -16.85
N ILE A 637 -4.20 37.92 -15.79
CA ILE A 637 -5.32 37.29 -15.07
C ILE A 637 -6.56 37.27 -15.96
N VAL A 638 -6.84 38.35 -16.68
CA VAL A 638 -7.98 38.46 -17.61
C VAL A 638 -7.85 37.43 -18.73
N GLU A 639 -6.70 37.29 -19.38
CA GLU A 639 -6.48 36.31 -20.45
C GLU A 639 -6.79 34.87 -19.99
N LYS A 640 -6.31 34.50 -18.79
CA LYS A 640 -6.55 33.17 -18.19
C LYS A 640 -8.02 32.92 -17.84
N VAL A 641 -8.77 33.97 -17.50
CA VAL A 641 -10.19 33.90 -17.16
C VAL A 641 -11.07 33.89 -18.42
N VAL A 642 -10.57 34.44 -19.55
CA VAL A 642 -11.33 34.65 -20.79
C VAL A 642 -11.09 33.58 -21.89
N SER A 643 -9.89 33.01 -22.06
CA SER A 643 -9.52 32.10 -23.19
C SER A 643 -9.51 30.58 -22.85
N ASP A 644 -9.95 29.72 -23.79
CA ASP A 644 -10.06 28.23 -23.66
C ASP A 644 -9.17 27.43 -24.67
N LYS A 645 -8.15 28.06 -25.30
CA LYS A 645 -7.54 27.59 -26.58
C LYS A 645 -6.50 26.45 -26.58
N GLU A 646 -6.12 25.82 -25.48
CA GLU A 646 -5.06 24.80 -25.51
C GLU A 646 -5.59 23.37 -25.25
N ARG A 647 -5.56 22.46 -26.28
CA ARG A 647 -5.30 20.98 -26.22
C ARG A 647 -6.00 20.04 -27.27
N GLU A 648 -6.05 20.29 -28.59
CA GLU A 648 -6.45 19.20 -29.56
C GLU A 648 -5.62 19.15 -30.87
N PRO A 649 -4.37 18.66 -30.87
CA PRO A 649 -3.48 18.66 -32.04
C PRO A 649 -3.89 17.71 -33.19
N LEU A 650 -4.64 16.64 -32.90
CA LEU A 650 -4.84 15.50 -33.81
C LEU A 650 -6.11 15.61 -34.67
N LEU A 651 -7.21 16.13 -34.11
CA LEU A 651 -8.40 16.52 -34.87
C LEU A 651 -8.02 17.54 -35.95
N TYR A 652 -7.03 18.40 -35.64
CA TYR A 652 -6.46 19.35 -36.59
C TYR A 652 -5.61 18.68 -37.68
N GLN A 653 -4.90 17.58 -37.40
CA GLN A 653 -4.20 16.80 -38.43
C GLN A 653 -5.19 16.06 -39.35
N LEU A 654 -6.22 15.44 -38.77
CA LEU A 654 -7.29 14.78 -39.53
C LEU A 654 -8.05 15.77 -40.40
N SER A 655 -8.34 16.96 -39.88
CA SER A 655 -9.05 17.98 -40.63
C SER A 655 -8.25 18.47 -41.85
N ARG A 656 -6.92 18.58 -41.73
CA ARG A 656 -6.03 18.88 -42.86
C ARG A 656 -5.97 17.76 -43.90
N ALA A 657 -6.02 16.50 -43.48
CA ALA A 657 -5.97 15.34 -44.36
C ALA A 657 -7.30 15.11 -45.12
N VAL A 658 -8.42 15.43 -44.47
CA VAL A 658 -9.76 15.39 -45.06
C VAL A 658 -9.97 16.55 -46.04
N GLY A 659 -9.52 17.76 -45.67
CA GLY A 659 -9.55 18.93 -46.55
C GLY A 659 -10.94 19.19 -47.14
N GLU A 660 -11.00 19.39 -48.47
CA GLU A 660 -12.24 19.70 -49.21
C GLU A 660 -13.31 18.59 -49.17
N GLU A 661 -12.94 17.34 -48.86
CA GLU A 661 -13.88 16.21 -48.83
C GLU A 661 -14.67 16.11 -47.50
N TRP A 662 -14.60 17.12 -46.63
CA TRP A 662 -15.27 17.11 -45.33
C TRP A 662 -16.79 17.00 -45.41
N ILE A 663 -17.43 17.51 -46.48
CA ILE A 663 -18.87 17.37 -46.70
C ILE A 663 -19.23 15.91 -46.96
N ARG A 664 -18.44 15.24 -47.82
CA ARG A 664 -18.63 13.82 -48.14
C ARG A 664 -18.38 12.96 -46.91
N LEU A 665 -17.30 13.23 -46.17
CA LEU A 665 -17.02 12.53 -44.91
C LEU A 665 -18.15 12.73 -43.90
N GLY A 666 -18.65 13.96 -43.74
CA GLY A 666 -19.79 14.27 -42.88
C GLY A 666 -21.07 13.54 -43.30
N GLN A 667 -21.35 13.40 -44.59
CA GLN A 667 -22.51 12.65 -45.10
C GLN A 667 -22.41 11.16 -44.80
N GLU A 668 -21.24 10.55 -45.04
CA GLU A 668 -20.99 9.12 -44.76
C GLU A 668 -21.03 8.83 -43.25
N LEU A 669 -20.55 9.76 -42.43
CA LEU A 669 -20.67 9.74 -40.97
C LEU A 669 -22.10 10.07 -40.47
N ARG A 670 -23.07 10.19 -41.38
CA ARG A 670 -24.49 10.49 -41.11
C ARG A 670 -24.72 11.79 -40.34
N VAL A 671 -23.81 12.76 -40.48
CA VAL A 671 -24.02 14.12 -39.98
C VAL A 671 -25.14 14.75 -40.80
N GLY A 672 -26.26 15.05 -40.13
CA GLY A 672 -27.44 15.59 -40.79
C GLY A 672 -27.14 16.83 -41.64
N LYS A 673 -27.73 16.89 -42.83
CA LYS A 673 -27.56 17.97 -43.81
C LYS A 673 -27.67 19.40 -43.24
N PRO A 674 -28.61 19.71 -42.31
CA PRO A 674 -28.69 21.04 -41.70
C PRO A 674 -27.48 21.42 -40.85
N VAL A 675 -26.77 20.44 -40.29
CA VAL A 675 -25.53 20.68 -39.52
C VAL A 675 -24.37 20.94 -40.48
N LEU A 676 -24.28 20.18 -41.57
CA LEU A 676 -23.26 20.38 -42.60
C LEU A 676 -23.40 21.75 -43.29
N ASP A 677 -24.63 22.16 -43.58
CA ASP A 677 -24.93 23.45 -44.23
C ASP A 677 -24.63 24.66 -43.31
N ASN A 678 -24.58 24.46 -41.98
CA ASN A 678 -24.32 25.50 -40.98
C ASN A 678 -22.85 25.59 -40.52
N ILE A 679 -21.96 24.71 -40.99
CA ILE A 679 -20.55 24.74 -40.64
C ILE A 679 -19.85 25.89 -41.38
N THR A 680 -19.28 26.81 -40.61
CA THR A 680 -18.52 27.96 -41.11
C THR A 680 -17.03 27.83 -40.73
N GLY A 681 -16.16 28.39 -41.56
CA GLY A 681 -14.71 28.38 -41.36
C GLY A 681 -13.98 29.10 -42.49
N ASP A 682 -12.79 29.62 -42.21
CA ASP A 682 -12.02 30.44 -43.16
C ASP A 682 -11.38 29.59 -44.27
N ASP A 683 -11.12 28.30 -44.00
CA ASP A 683 -10.64 27.32 -44.96
C ASP A 683 -11.29 25.92 -44.74
N ASP A 684 -11.09 25.00 -45.69
CA ASP A 684 -11.70 23.68 -45.63
C ASP A 684 -11.10 22.77 -44.55
N SER A 685 -9.88 23.03 -44.07
CA SER A 685 -9.32 22.32 -42.93
C SER A 685 -9.98 22.75 -41.62
N GLN A 686 -10.37 24.02 -41.51
CA GLN A 686 -11.12 24.53 -40.37
C GLN A 686 -12.58 24.08 -40.41
N LYS A 687 -13.20 24.05 -41.59
CA LYS A 687 -14.55 23.46 -41.75
C LYS A 687 -14.54 21.96 -41.48
N ALA A 688 -13.52 21.23 -41.94
CA ALA A 688 -13.33 19.83 -41.61
C ALA A 688 -13.14 19.62 -40.11
N PHE A 689 -12.43 20.51 -39.43
CA PHE A 689 -12.24 20.45 -37.98
C PHE A 689 -13.55 20.67 -37.23
N GLN A 690 -14.33 21.68 -37.64
CA GLN A 690 -15.66 21.95 -37.07
C GLN A 690 -16.64 20.81 -37.36
N MET A 691 -16.57 20.21 -38.55
CA MET A 691 -17.35 19.02 -38.90
C MET A 691 -16.99 17.84 -38.02
N LEU A 692 -15.70 17.51 -37.88
CA LEU A 692 -15.24 16.40 -37.04
C LEU A 692 -15.57 16.64 -35.56
N LYS A 693 -15.51 17.90 -35.09
CA LYS A 693 -15.94 18.28 -33.74
C LYS A 693 -17.46 18.08 -33.57
N ALA A 694 -18.27 18.55 -34.53
CA ALA A 694 -19.72 18.39 -34.54
C ALA A 694 -20.17 16.94 -34.73
N TRP A 695 -19.36 16.10 -35.39
CA TRP A 695 -19.59 14.68 -35.51
C TRP A 695 -19.23 13.95 -34.20
N ARG A 696 -18.07 14.24 -33.60
CA ARG A 696 -17.62 13.65 -32.32
C ARG A 696 -18.62 13.94 -31.18
N THR A 697 -19.18 15.14 -31.13
CA THR A 697 -20.17 15.49 -30.08
C THR A 697 -21.51 14.79 -30.26
N ARG A 698 -21.77 14.20 -31.43
CA ARG A 698 -23.01 13.46 -31.73
C ARG A 698 -22.87 11.95 -31.52
N THR A 699 -21.65 11.42 -31.40
CA THR A 699 -21.44 10.02 -31.05
C THR A 699 -21.59 9.85 -29.54
N PRO A 700 -22.60 9.10 -29.05
CA PRO A 700 -22.85 8.93 -27.61
C PRO A 700 -21.81 8.04 -26.90
N HIS A 701 -20.77 7.60 -27.60
CA HIS A 701 -19.77 6.65 -27.14
C HIS A 701 -18.36 7.19 -27.44
N GLY A 702 -17.37 6.83 -26.61
CA GLY A 702 -16.02 7.37 -26.71
C GLY A 702 -15.16 6.76 -27.84
N PRO A 703 -13.83 6.95 -27.77
CA PRO A 703 -12.90 6.61 -28.86
C PRO A 703 -13.02 5.19 -29.40
N LEU A 704 -13.35 4.21 -28.55
CA LEU A 704 -13.54 2.82 -29.00
C LEU A 704 -14.71 2.65 -29.98
N HIS A 705 -15.65 3.59 -30.03
CA HIS A 705 -16.81 3.54 -30.91
C HIS A 705 -16.57 4.30 -32.22
N TYR A 706 -16.10 5.53 -32.12
CA TYR A 706 -16.04 6.43 -33.27
C TYR A 706 -14.76 6.24 -34.09
N LEU A 707 -13.64 5.82 -33.49
CA LEU A 707 -12.40 5.60 -34.24
C LEU A 707 -12.53 4.45 -35.25
N PRO A 708 -13.11 3.27 -34.92
CA PRO A 708 -13.35 2.22 -35.90
C PRO A 708 -14.31 2.62 -37.02
N GLN A 709 -15.35 3.40 -36.71
CA GLN A 709 -16.29 3.91 -37.72
C GLN A 709 -15.61 4.88 -38.67
N LEU A 710 -14.78 5.77 -38.13
CA LEU A 710 -14.02 6.73 -38.92
C LEU A 710 -12.98 6.03 -39.80
N GLU A 711 -12.27 5.04 -39.26
CA GLU A 711 -11.33 4.21 -40.00
C GLU A 711 -12.00 3.55 -41.20
N GLU A 712 -13.14 2.87 -40.98
CA GLU A 712 -13.86 2.17 -42.04
C GLU A 712 -14.37 3.13 -43.13
N ILE A 713 -14.92 4.27 -42.74
CA ILE A 713 -15.41 5.28 -43.70
C ILE A 713 -14.26 5.90 -44.49
N LEU A 714 -13.12 6.20 -43.84
CA LEU A 714 -11.93 6.70 -44.52
C LEU A 714 -11.36 5.67 -45.51
N ARG A 715 -11.46 4.37 -45.17
CA ARG A 715 -11.09 3.26 -46.06
C ARG A 715 -12.01 3.19 -47.28
N ILE A 716 -13.32 3.29 -47.09
CA ILE A 716 -14.33 3.35 -48.17
C ILE A 716 -14.12 4.60 -49.06
N MET A 717 -13.72 5.73 -48.47
CA MET A 717 -13.39 6.97 -49.19
C MET A 717 -12.05 6.91 -49.94
N GLY A 718 -11.30 5.81 -49.87
CA GLY A 718 -10.03 5.66 -50.58
C GLY A 718 -8.86 6.43 -49.95
N LYS A 719 -8.89 6.63 -48.62
CA LYS A 719 -7.81 7.30 -47.84
C LYS A 719 -7.09 6.30 -46.91
N PRO A 720 -6.47 5.22 -47.43
CA PRO A 720 -5.96 4.11 -46.62
C PRO A 720 -4.81 4.52 -45.67
N SER A 721 -3.97 5.48 -46.05
CA SER A 721 -2.90 5.98 -45.17
C SER A 721 -3.43 6.71 -43.93
N VAL A 722 -4.58 7.37 -44.04
CA VAL A 722 -5.23 8.09 -42.93
C VAL A 722 -6.05 7.12 -42.08
N ALA A 723 -6.74 6.18 -42.73
CA ALA A 723 -7.40 5.05 -42.06
C ALA A 723 -6.40 4.24 -41.21
N ALA A 724 -5.21 3.94 -41.73
CA ALA A 724 -4.15 3.28 -40.98
C ALA A 724 -3.71 4.07 -39.74
N ALA A 725 -3.58 5.40 -39.84
CA ALA A 725 -3.25 6.25 -38.69
C ALA A 725 -4.38 6.25 -37.63
N VAL A 726 -5.64 6.28 -38.05
CA VAL A 726 -6.81 6.17 -37.16
C VAL A 726 -6.88 4.78 -36.52
N LEU A 727 -6.53 3.72 -37.26
CA LEU A 727 -6.43 2.36 -36.75
C LEU A 727 -5.32 2.22 -35.71
N ASP A 728 -4.15 2.81 -35.95
CA ASP A 728 -3.06 2.80 -34.97
C ASP A 728 -3.40 3.62 -33.72
N MET A 729 -4.17 4.70 -33.86
CA MET A 729 -4.74 5.39 -32.70
C MET A 729 -5.74 4.54 -31.93
N TYR A 730 -6.61 3.82 -32.63
CA TYR A 730 -7.54 2.88 -31.99
C TYR A 730 -6.76 1.82 -31.20
N LYS A 731 -5.69 1.27 -31.78
CA LYS A 731 -4.79 0.32 -31.08
C LYS A 731 -4.10 0.96 -29.88
N ASN A 732 -3.43 2.10 -30.07
CA ASN A 732 -2.76 2.81 -28.97
C ASN A 732 -3.74 3.18 -27.86
N HIS A 733 -4.99 3.47 -28.21
CA HIS A 733 -6.05 3.69 -27.24
C HIS A 733 -6.43 2.37 -26.55
N CYS A 734 -6.67 1.28 -27.28
CA CYS A 734 -6.90 -0.06 -26.74
C CYS A 734 -5.79 -0.56 -25.82
N ASP A 735 -4.53 -0.20 -26.10
CA ASP A 735 -3.35 -0.55 -25.31
C ASP A 735 -3.18 0.33 -24.08
N ALA A 736 -3.51 1.62 -24.19
CA ALA A 736 -3.54 2.54 -23.06
C ALA A 736 -4.73 2.30 -22.11
N LEU A 737 -5.77 1.59 -22.57
CA LEU A 737 -6.89 1.19 -21.74
C LEU A 737 -6.44 0.15 -20.71
N GLU A 738 -6.68 0.47 -19.44
CA GLU A 738 -6.51 -0.48 -18.35
C GLU A 738 -7.39 -1.72 -18.59
N CYS A 739 -6.75 -2.89 -18.61
CA CYS A 739 -7.44 -4.17 -18.74
C CYS A 739 -8.12 -4.53 -17.41
N LYS A 740 -9.46 -4.52 -17.39
CA LYS A 740 -10.27 -4.74 -16.19
C LYS A 740 -10.67 -6.21 -16.06
N GLU A 741 -10.27 -6.87 -14.99
CA GLU A 741 -10.78 -8.21 -14.69
C GLU A 741 -12.24 -8.16 -14.23
N VAL A 742 -13.07 -9.04 -14.81
CA VAL A 742 -14.49 -9.18 -14.49
C VAL A 742 -14.81 -10.63 -14.15
N SER A 743 -15.59 -10.85 -13.09
CA SER A 743 -16.09 -12.19 -12.75
C SER A 743 -17.47 -12.40 -13.40
N PRO A 744 -17.70 -13.47 -14.17
CA PRO A 744 -19.00 -13.81 -14.70
C PRO A 744 -19.90 -14.39 -13.60
N GLU A 745 -21.20 -14.19 -13.76
CA GLU A 745 -22.25 -14.83 -12.95
C GLU A 745 -22.79 -16.06 -13.69
N LEU A 746 -23.01 -17.18 -13.00
CA LEU A 746 -23.59 -18.37 -13.62
C LEU A 746 -25.12 -18.25 -13.61
N THR A 747 -25.73 -18.33 -14.78
CA THR A 747 -27.20 -18.29 -14.97
C THR A 747 -27.84 -19.65 -14.64
N GLU A 748 -29.16 -19.67 -14.44
CA GLU A 748 -29.94 -20.90 -14.20
C GLU A 748 -29.75 -21.93 -15.32
N ASP A 749 -29.53 -21.47 -16.56
CA ASP A 749 -29.29 -22.30 -17.75
C ASP A 749 -27.81 -22.68 -17.95
N LYS A 750 -26.97 -22.58 -16.91
CA LYS A 750 -25.52 -22.89 -16.94
C LYS A 750 -24.69 -22.08 -17.96
N HIS A 751 -25.15 -20.90 -18.34
CA HIS A 751 -24.32 -19.96 -19.11
C HIS A 751 -23.64 -18.96 -18.16
N TRP A 752 -22.39 -18.62 -18.46
CA TRP A 752 -21.70 -17.51 -17.84
C TRP A 752 -22.24 -16.19 -18.37
N SER A 753 -22.45 -15.24 -17.48
CA SER A 753 -22.97 -13.92 -17.79
C SER A 753 -21.97 -12.85 -17.39
N LEU A 754 -21.50 -12.06 -18.35
CA LEU A 754 -20.63 -10.91 -18.14
C LEU A 754 -21.42 -9.63 -18.34
N HIS A 755 -21.48 -8.83 -17.27
CA HIS A 755 -22.01 -7.48 -17.33
C HIS A 755 -20.84 -6.49 -17.48
N LEU A 756 -20.56 -6.08 -18.71
CA LEU A 756 -19.53 -5.10 -19.01
C LEU A 756 -20.11 -3.69 -18.85
N PRO A 757 -19.59 -2.86 -17.93
CA PRO A 757 -20.28 -1.65 -17.47
C PRO A 757 -20.19 -0.44 -18.42
N GLY A 758 -19.35 -0.48 -19.46
CA GLY A 758 -19.14 0.66 -20.34
C GLY A 758 -17.97 0.48 -21.29
N GLU A 759 -17.44 1.60 -21.78
CA GLU A 759 -16.23 1.62 -22.60
C GLU A 759 -15.02 1.06 -21.84
N GLY A 760 -14.34 0.08 -22.43
CA GLY A 760 -13.13 -0.48 -21.85
C GLY A 760 -12.71 -1.82 -22.42
N LYS A 761 -11.54 -2.28 -21.96
CA LYS A 761 -10.96 -3.60 -22.20
C LYS A 761 -11.22 -4.46 -20.97
N TYR A 762 -11.97 -5.55 -21.13
CA TYR A 762 -12.39 -6.42 -20.04
C TYR A 762 -11.86 -7.84 -20.24
N LEU A 763 -11.47 -8.50 -19.15
CA LEU A 763 -11.00 -9.88 -19.18
C LEU A 763 -11.76 -10.72 -18.15
N CYS A 764 -12.33 -11.84 -18.59
CA CYS A 764 -13.04 -12.74 -17.70
C CYS A 764 -12.08 -13.48 -16.76
N ARG A 765 -12.25 -13.31 -15.45
CA ARG A 765 -11.41 -13.96 -14.44
C ARG A 765 -11.54 -15.49 -14.44
N GLN A 766 -12.66 -16.04 -14.93
CA GLN A 766 -12.96 -17.47 -14.86
C GLN A 766 -12.56 -18.22 -16.13
N THR A 767 -12.60 -17.58 -17.29
CA THR A 767 -12.39 -18.24 -18.59
C THR A 767 -11.31 -17.59 -19.47
N ASP A 768 -10.77 -16.44 -19.04
CA ASP A 768 -9.87 -15.59 -19.83
C ASP A 768 -10.48 -15.08 -21.15
N LEU A 769 -11.80 -15.24 -21.37
CA LEU A 769 -12.49 -14.57 -22.46
C LEU A 769 -12.43 -13.05 -22.24
N GLY A 770 -11.83 -12.32 -23.17
CA GLY A 770 -11.78 -10.86 -23.11
C GLY A 770 -12.71 -10.20 -24.12
N VAL A 771 -13.14 -8.98 -23.79
CA VAL A 771 -14.02 -8.17 -24.63
C VAL A 771 -13.58 -6.72 -24.53
N VAL A 772 -13.31 -6.09 -25.68
CA VAL A 772 -13.13 -4.63 -25.79
C VAL A 772 -14.41 -4.08 -26.39
N THR A 773 -15.13 -3.29 -25.59
CA THR A 773 -16.43 -2.75 -25.99
C THR A 773 -16.45 -1.23 -25.81
N PRO A 774 -17.11 -0.47 -26.69
CA PRO A 774 -17.28 0.98 -26.53
C PRO A 774 -18.43 1.39 -25.62
N TYR A 775 -19.27 0.44 -25.23
CA TYR A 775 -20.52 0.69 -24.52
C TYR A 775 -20.85 -0.47 -23.59
N PRO A 776 -21.77 -0.26 -22.62
CA PRO A 776 -22.17 -1.33 -21.72
C PRO A 776 -22.69 -2.52 -22.52
N LEU A 777 -22.17 -3.70 -22.24
CA LEU A 777 -22.45 -4.89 -23.02
C LEU A 777 -22.76 -6.06 -22.11
N HIS A 778 -23.86 -6.74 -22.39
CA HIS A 778 -24.19 -8.00 -21.75
C HIS A 778 -23.72 -9.14 -22.63
N VAL A 779 -22.74 -9.90 -22.15
CA VAL A 779 -22.18 -11.03 -22.89
C VAL A 779 -22.54 -12.29 -22.11
N THR A 780 -23.50 -13.04 -22.63
CA THR A 780 -23.79 -14.38 -22.12
C THR A 780 -23.01 -15.36 -22.97
N TYR A 781 -22.23 -16.22 -22.33
CA TYR A 781 -21.47 -17.22 -23.05
C TYR A 781 -21.40 -18.52 -22.27
N LYS A 782 -21.11 -19.60 -22.97
CA LYS A 782 -20.73 -20.86 -22.36
C LYS A 782 -19.64 -21.46 -23.21
N SER A 783 -18.97 -22.45 -22.69
CA SER A 783 -18.06 -23.21 -23.52
C SER A 783 -18.81 -24.26 -24.31
N ALA A 784 -18.26 -24.51 -25.49
CA ALA A 784 -18.80 -25.45 -26.44
C ALA A 784 -17.70 -26.46 -26.80
N ASN A 785 -18.13 -27.66 -27.14
CA ASN A 785 -17.23 -28.69 -27.61
C ASN A 785 -16.98 -28.51 -29.11
N TRP A 786 -15.72 -28.57 -29.51
CA TRP A 786 -15.34 -28.58 -30.91
C TRP A 786 -16.00 -29.75 -31.66
N SER A 787 -16.07 -30.93 -31.04
CA SER A 787 -16.64 -32.16 -31.65
C SER A 787 -18.12 -32.11 -31.97
N ASP A 788 -18.90 -31.30 -31.24
CA ASP A 788 -20.36 -31.32 -31.33
C ASP A 788 -20.89 -30.40 -32.44
N ARG A 789 -20.07 -29.46 -32.93
CA ARG A 789 -20.53 -28.31 -33.74
C ARG A 789 -19.58 -27.86 -34.86
N TRP A 790 -18.34 -28.36 -34.91
CA TRP A 790 -17.41 -28.09 -36.01
C TRP A 790 -16.72 -29.38 -36.46
N GLN A 791 -16.98 -29.81 -37.70
CA GLN A 791 -16.17 -30.84 -38.35
C GLN A 791 -14.92 -30.16 -38.88
N GLN A 792 -13.73 -30.62 -38.45
CA GLN A 792 -12.45 -30.06 -38.87
C GLN A 792 -12.43 -29.82 -40.39
N VAL A 793 -12.29 -28.55 -40.79
CA VAL A 793 -12.30 -28.15 -42.20
C VAL A 793 -10.85 -27.94 -42.65
N GLY A 794 -10.31 -28.88 -43.42
CA GLY A 794 -9.06 -28.70 -44.17
C GLY A 794 -7.80 -28.54 -43.30
N GLU A 795 -6.97 -27.53 -43.63
CA GLU A 795 -5.64 -27.28 -43.06
C GLU A 795 -5.63 -26.64 -41.66
N TRP A 796 -6.78 -26.41 -41.02
CA TRP A 796 -6.88 -25.67 -39.75
C TRP A 796 -7.09 -26.58 -38.54
N MET A 797 -6.42 -26.27 -37.42
CA MET A 797 -6.57 -26.99 -36.15
C MET A 797 -6.87 -26.05 -34.97
N PRO A 798 -7.63 -26.49 -33.94
CA PRO A 798 -7.87 -25.69 -32.75
C PRO A 798 -6.59 -25.36 -31.99
N VAL A 799 -6.46 -24.11 -31.58
CA VAL A 799 -5.38 -23.62 -30.71
C VAL A 799 -5.92 -22.84 -29.51
N GLY A 800 -7.23 -22.82 -29.33
CA GLY A 800 -7.91 -22.18 -28.21
C GLY A 800 -9.28 -22.82 -27.96
N GLN A 801 -9.91 -22.39 -26.89
CA GLN A 801 -11.22 -22.90 -26.50
C GLN A 801 -12.33 -22.38 -27.42
N LEU A 802 -13.37 -23.19 -27.63
CA LEU A 802 -14.57 -22.79 -28.36
C LEU A 802 -15.59 -22.21 -27.39
N PHE A 803 -15.94 -20.95 -27.56
CA PHE A 803 -16.96 -20.28 -26.78
C PHE A 803 -18.23 -20.11 -27.58
N SER A 804 -19.36 -20.49 -27.00
CA SER A 804 -20.65 -20.05 -27.46
C SER A 804 -20.98 -18.69 -26.89
N ILE A 805 -20.78 -17.63 -27.67
CA ILE A 805 -20.96 -16.24 -27.22
C ILE A 805 -22.25 -15.71 -27.80
N LEU A 806 -23.16 -15.30 -26.93
CA LEU A 806 -24.45 -14.70 -27.26
C LEU A 806 -24.44 -13.25 -26.79
N CYS A 807 -24.64 -12.34 -27.74
CA CYS A 807 -24.71 -10.92 -27.48
C CYS A 807 -25.72 -10.29 -28.44
N GLU A 808 -26.93 -10.01 -27.95
CA GLU A 808 -28.07 -9.60 -28.78
C GLU A 808 -28.04 -8.10 -29.12
N ASP A 809 -27.42 -7.28 -28.24
CA ASP A 809 -27.45 -5.81 -28.25
C ASP A 809 -26.16 -5.14 -28.77
N VAL A 810 -25.50 -5.72 -29.78
CA VAL A 810 -24.30 -5.12 -30.40
C VAL A 810 -24.71 -4.15 -31.51
N GLU A 811 -24.52 -2.85 -31.29
CA GLU A 811 -24.79 -1.77 -32.26
C GLU A 811 -23.53 -1.17 -32.94
N GLY A 812 -22.33 -1.49 -32.45
CA GLY A 812 -21.05 -0.95 -32.93
C GLY A 812 -19.89 -1.95 -32.90
N SER A 813 -18.67 -1.44 -33.06
CA SER A 813 -17.46 -2.26 -33.15
C SER A 813 -17.04 -2.79 -31.77
N VAL A 814 -17.22 -4.08 -31.53
CA VAL A 814 -16.76 -4.81 -30.34
C VAL A 814 -15.68 -5.78 -30.76
N ASP A 815 -14.58 -5.87 -30.01
CA ASP A 815 -13.55 -6.88 -30.24
C ASP A 815 -13.60 -7.95 -29.15
N ILE A 816 -13.45 -9.21 -29.55
CA ILE A 816 -13.34 -10.36 -28.65
C ILE A 816 -11.89 -10.78 -28.60
N LEU A 817 -11.37 -10.96 -27.40
CA LEU A 817 -10.05 -11.51 -27.13
C LEU A 817 -10.25 -12.97 -26.74
N LEU A 818 -9.88 -13.88 -27.63
CA LEU A 818 -10.04 -15.31 -27.42
C LEU A 818 -8.73 -15.91 -26.93
N PRO A 819 -8.71 -16.60 -25.77
CA PRO A 819 -7.50 -17.22 -25.25
C PRO A 819 -7.02 -18.36 -26.15
N HIS A 820 -5.70 -18.45 -26.33
CA HIS A 820 -5.05 -19.55 -27.03
C HIS A 820 -3.96 -20.21 -26.18
N VAL A 821 -3.63 -21.47 -26.46
CA VAL A 821 -2.65 -22.25 -25.70
C VAL A 821 -1.22 -22.11 -26.21
N LEU A 822 -1.02 -21.46 -27.36
CA LEU A 822 0.31 -21.28 -27.98
C LEU A 822 1.24 -20.46 -27.06
N HIS A 823 2.51 -20.86 -27.00
CA HIS A 823 3.58 -20.14 -26.35
C HIS A 823 4.38 -19.34 -27.39
N LEU A 824 3.99 -18.06 -27.57
CA LEU A 824 4.63 -17.15 -28.51
C LEU A 824 5.75 -16.37 -27.79
N ALA A 825 7.01 -16.75 -28.03
CA ALA A 825 8.21 -16.02 -27.62
C ALA A 825 8.72 -15.10 -28.75
N ASP A 826 9.61 -14.15 -28.45
CA ASP A 826 10.06 -13.10 -29.38
C ASP A 826 10.63 -13.60 -30.73
N ASN A 827 11.05 -14.87 -30.81
CA ASN A 827 11.61 -15.50 -32.02
C ASN A 827 10.64 -16.46 -32.74
N THR A 828 9.35 -16.46 -32.40
CA THR A 828 8.36 -17.38 -32.99
C THR A 828 7.89 -16.82 -34.34
N GLU A 829 8.04 -17.58 -35.44
CA GLU A 829 7.70 -17.13 -36.81
C GLU A 829 6.18 -17.04 -37.09
N ILE A 830 5.33 -17.26 -36.09
CA ILE A 830 3.87 -17.19 -36.23
C ILE A 830 3.42 -15.74 -36.27
N THR A 831 2.77 -15.35 -37.36
CA THR A 831 2.14 -14.04 -37.49
C THR A 831 0.62 -14.15 -37.32
N ARG A 832 -0.08 -13.02 -37.22
CA ARG A 832 -1.55 -13.02 -37.12
C ARG A 832 -2.24 -13.64 -38.35
N GLU A 833 -1.55 -13.66 -39.49
CA GLU A 833 -2.04 -14.28 -40.73
C GLU A 833 -2.03 -15.81 -40.68
N SER A 834 -1.26 -16.40 -39.77
CA SER A 834 -1.20 -17.85 -39.49
C SER A 834 -2.39 -18.35 -38.65
N LEU A 835 -3.17 -17.44 -38.07
CA LEU A 835 -4.30 -17.72 -37.18
C LEU A 835 -5.61 -17.13 -37.74
N GLN A 836 -6.71 -17.82 -37.47
CA GLN A 836 -8.06 -17.37 -37.79
C GLN A 836 -9.02 -17.69 -36.64
N VAL A 837 -10.17 -17.02 -36.62
CA VAL A 837 -11.25 -17.32 -35.67
C VAL A 837 -12.40 -17.99 -36.41
N VAL A 838 -12.71 -19.22 -36.02
CA VAL A 838 -13.92 -19.92 -36.45
C VAL A 838 -15.12 -19.22 -35.85
N HIS A 839 -16.04 -18.80 -36.70
CA HIS A 839 -17.30 -18.16 -36.34
C HIS A 839 -18.48 -18.93 -36.95
N VAL A 840 -19.39 -19.45 -36.14
CA VAL A 840 -20.54 -20.26 -36.62
C VAL A 840 -21.85 -19.51 -36.46
N VAL A 841 -22.57 -19.35 -37.57
CA VAL A 841 -23.90 -18.72 -37.66
C VAL A 841 -24.89 -19.74 -38.23
N GLY A 842 -25.79 -20.25 -37.38
CA GLY A 842 -26.69 -21.34 -37.77
C GLY A 842 -25.89 -22.60 -38.15
N ASP A 843 -26.09 -23.09 -39.39
CA ASP A 843 -25.34 -24.22 -39.95
C ASP A 843 -24.13 -23.79 -40.81
N SER A 844 -23.83 -22.49 -40.89
CA SER A 844 -22.74 -21.94 -41.71
C SER A 844 -21.51 -21.57 -40.88
N VAL A 845 -20.33 -21.91 -41.37
CA VAL A 845 -19.03 -21.63 -40.73
C VAL A 845 -18.28 -20.57 -41.55
N GLU A 846 -17.85 -19.50 -40.88
CA GLU A 846 -17.03 -18.43 -41.43
C GLU A 846 -15.67 -18.39 -40.68
N LEU A 847 -14.58 -18.05 -41.38
CA LEU A 847 -13.27 -17.81 -40.78
C LEU A 847 -12.99 -16.30 -40.75
N LEU A 848 -12.93 -15.74 -39.55
CA LEU A 848 -12.64 -14.32 -39.32
C LEU A 848 -11.13 -14.08 -39.16
N PRO A 849 -10.61 -12.96 -39.67
CA PRO A 849 -9.20 -12.62 -39.50
C PRO A 849 -8.87 -12.21 -38.07
N VAL A 850 -7.68 -12.55 -37.61
CA VAL A 850 -7.12 -12.04 -36.35
C VAL A 850 -6.59 -10.62 -36.58
N THR A 851 -7.15 -9.63 -35.89
CA THR A 851 -6.77 -8.22 -36.01
C THR A 851 -5.49 -7.90 -35.25
N GLU A 852 -5.34 -8.52 -34.09
CA GLU A 852 -4.19 -8.39 -33.17
C GLU A 852 -3.91 -9.74 -32.52
N LEU A 853 -2.62 -10.04 -32.35
CA LEU A 853 -2.14 -11.26 -31.70
C LEU A 853 -1.24 -10.87 -30.54
N THR A 854 -1.60 -11.33 -29.35
CA THR A 854 -0.81 -11.15 -28.12
C THR A 854 -0.19 -12.48 -27.71
N SER A 855 0.61 -12.51 -26.65
CA SER A 855 1.25 -13.76 -26.17
C SER A 855 0.27 -14.79 -25.56
N SER A 856 -1.02 -14.45 -25.42
CA SER A 856 -2.04 -15.31 -24.81
C SER A 856 -3.43 -15.23 -25.44
N HIS A 857 -3.72 -14.21 -26.25
CA HIS A 857 -5.03 -14.00 -26.88
C HIS A 857 -4.91 -13.61 -28.35
N ALA A 858 -5.83 -14.13 -29.16
CA ALA A 858 -6.08 -13.66 -30.50
C ALA A 858 -7.32 -12.75 -30.50
N VAL A 859 -7.21 -11.57 -31.12
CA VAL A 859 -8.28 -10.57 -31.15
C VAL A 859 -9.01 -10.65 -32.49
N THR A 860 -10.34 -10.62 -32.46
CA THR A 860 -11.18 -10.50 -33.66
C THR A 860 -12.34 -9.55 -33.42
N ARG A 861 -12.84 -8.93 -34.49
CA ARG A 861 -14.09 -8.16 -34.45
C ARG A 861 -15.28 -9.11 -34.22
N PHE A 862 -16.12 -8.78 -33.24
CA PHE A 862 -17.36 -9.50 -32.97
C PHE A 862 -18.31 -9.40 -34.17
N LYS A 863 -18.93 -10.54 -34.53
CA LYS A 863 -20.06 -10.61 -35.46
C LYS A 863 -21.22 -11.32 -34.77
N LYS A 864 -22.46 -11.05 -35.19
CA LYS A 864 -23.61 -11.81 -34.64
C LYS A 864 -23.50 -13.27 -35.06
N GLY A 865 -23.48 -14.16 -34.08
CA GLY A 865 -23.37 -15.61 -34.25
C GLY A 865 -23.17 -16.28 -32.89
N SER A 866 -23.05 -17.60 -32.89
CA SER A 866 -23.23 -18.38 -31.66
C SER A 866 -21.97 -19.10 -31.18
N LEU A 867 -20.91 -19.21 -31.98
CA LEU A 867 -19.66 -19.91 -31.62
C LEU A 867 -18.43 -19.16 -32.14
N PHE A 868 -17.39 -19.07 -31.31
CA PHE A 868 -16.11 -18.41 -31.55
C PHE A 868 -14.95 -19.24 -31.01
N GLY A 869 -13.96 -19.54 -31.84
CA GLY A 869 -12.78 -20.29 -31.39
C GLY A 869 -11.58 -20.06 -32.28
N VAL A 870 -10.38 -20.03 -31.70
CA VAL A 870 -9.14 -19.76 -32.45
C VAL A 870 -8.61 -21.04 -33.08
N VAL A 871 -8.32 -20.96 -34.37
CA VAL A 871 -7.65 -22.01 -35.15
C VAL A 871 -6.37 -21.49 -35.78
N GLY A 872 -5.38 -22.37 -35.91
CA GLY A 872 -4.14 -22.10 -36.62
C GLY A 872 -3.94 -23.06 -37.78
N ARG A 873 -3.15 -22.66 -38.78
CA ARG A 873 -2.76 -23.55 -39.87
C ARG A 873 -1.91 -24.69 -39.32
N THR A 874 -2.38 -25.91 -39.52
CA THR A 874 -1.82 -27.13 -38.93
C THR A 874 -0.31 -27.24 -39.18
N GLU A 875 0.17 -26.99 -40.40
CA GLU A 875 1.60 -27.07 -40.72
C GLU A 875 2.45 -26.03 -39.98
N GLU A 876 1.89 -24.86 -39.67
CA GLU A 876 2.59 -23.76 -39.01
C GLU A 876 2.52 -23.89 -37.47
N VAL A 877 1.35 -24.23 -36.91
CA VAL A 877 1.15 -24.25 -35.44
C VAL A 877 1.51 -25.58 -34.76
N ASN A 878 1.70 -26.66 -35.51
CA ASN A 878 2.00 -27.97 -34.92
C ASN A 878 3.42 -28.02 -34.31
N SER A 879 4.37 -27.25 -34.86
CA SER A 879 5.74 -27.11 -34.31
C SER A 879 5.85 -26.08 -33.19
N VAL A 880 4.77 -25.37 -32.85
CA VAL A 880 4.80 -24.29 -31.86
C VAL A 880 4.56 -24.85 -30.46
N PRO A 881 5.42 -24.52 -29.47
CA PRO A 881 5.21 -24.97 -28.10
C PRO A 881 3.89 -24.45 -27.52
N ARG A 882 3.28 -25.22 -26.62
CA ARG A 882 1.99 -24.92 -25.98
C ARG A 882 2.13 -24.91 -24.47
N ARG A 883 1.29 -24.13 -23.81
CA ARG A 883 1.20 -24.05 -22.35
C ARG A 883 0.21 -25.10 -21.83
N TYR A 884 0.68 -26.01 -20.99
CA TYR A 884 -0.10 -27.04 -20.31
C TYR A 884 -0.09 -26.83 -18.79
N LEU A 885 -1.05 -27.43 -18.10
CA LEU A 885 -1.15 -27.56 -16.66
C LEU A 885 -0.91 -29.03 -16.27
N LEU A 886 0.02 -29.22 -15.33
CA LEU A 886 0.21 -30.46 -14.62
C LEU A 886 -0.60 -30.38 -13.31
N MET A 887 -1.67 -31.15 -13.21
CA MET A 887 -2.63 -31.08 -12.08
C MET A 887 -2.66 -32.39 -11.31
N ALA A 888 -2.51 -32.32 -9.98
CA ALA A 888 -2.54 -33.49 -9.10
C ALA A 888 -3.79 -33.53 -8.21
N PHE A 889 -4.39 -34.71 -8.11
CA PHE A 889 -5.60 -35.00 -7.34
C PHE A 889 -5.37 -36.18 -6.42
N ARG A 890 -5.80 -36.10 -5.14
CA ARG A 890 -5.72 -37.21 -4.17
C ARG A 890 -7.07 -37.84 -3.92
N SER A 891 -7.10 -39.17 -3.83
CA SER A 891 -8.29 -39.91 -3.41
C SER A 891 -8.61 -39.64 -1.94
N LEU A 892 -9.89 -39.42 -1.65
CA LEU A 892 -10.46 -39.26 -0.30
C LEU A 892 -10.87 -40.60 0.33
N GLN A 893 -10.70 -41.72 -0.38
CA GLN A 893 -10.99 -43.04 0.19
C GLN A 893 -9.88 -43.44 1.17
N ASP A 894 -10.26 -43.70 2.43
CA ASP A 894 -9.37 -44.23 3.47
C ASP A 894 -8.81 -45.60 3.02
N SER A 895 -7.60 -45.58 2.46
CA SER A 895 -6.88 -46.78 2.04
C SER A 895 -5.42 -46.66 2.43
N ASP A 896 -4.79 -47.78 2.76
CA ASP A 896 -3.35 -47.85 3.12
C ASP A 896 -2.42 -47.35 1.98
N ARG A 897 -2.97 -47.17 0.77
CA ARG A 897 -2.28 -46.70 -0.43
C ARG A 897 -3.10 -45.65 -1.17
N PRO A 898 -3.06 -44.37 -0.75
CA PRO A 898 -3.75 -43.27 -1.40
C PRO A 898 -3.32 -43.20 -2.86
N GLU A 899 -4.33 -43.20 -3.71
CA GLU A 899 -4.18 -43.01 -5.14
C GLU A 899 -4.12 -41.52 -5.46
N LEU A 900 -3.17 -41.15 -6.30
CA LEU A 900 -3.07 -39.85 -6.90
C LEU A 900 -3.29 -39.98 -8.41
N LYS A 901 -4.03 -39.04 -8.97
CA LYS A 901 -4.11 -38.88 -10.42
C LYS A 901 -3.43 -37.59 -10.84
N ILE A 902 -2.57 -37.68 -11.84
CA ILE A 902 -1.86 -36.53 -12.39
C ILE A 902 -2.19 -36.38 -13.86
N TYR A 903 -2.74 -35.23 -14.20
CA TYR A 903 -3.18 -34.90 -15.55
C TYR A 903 -2.26 -33.88 -16.18
N ILE A 904 -2.01 -34.02 -17.48
CA ILE A 904 -1.43 -32.98 -18.35
C ILE A 904 -2.57 -32.46 -19.21
N VAL A 905 -3.00 -31.23 -18.98
CA VAL A 905 -4.15 -30.63 -19.69
C VAL A 905 -3.79 -29.25 -20.22
N SER A 906 -4.43 -28.81 -21.28
CA SER A 906 -4.24 -27.47 -21.83
C SER A 906 -4.43 -26.40 -20.75
N ASN A 907 -3.57 -25.38 -20.73
CA ASN A 907 -3.62 -24.30 -19.73
C ASN A 907 -4.75 -23.30 -20.00
N THR A 908 -5.98 -23.77 -19.85
CA THR A 908 -7.18 -22.93 -19.84
C THR A 908 -7.79 -22.98 -18.45
N LYS A 909 -8.32 -21.84 -17.97
CA LYS A 909 -8.93 -21.78 -16.63
C LYS A 909 -10.14 -22.70 -16.49
N GLU A 910 -10.88 -22.93 -17.58
CA GLU A 910 -12.02 -23.82 -17.55
C GLU A 910 -11.65 -25.29 -17.47
N MET A 911 -10.61 -25.71 -18.18
CA MET A 911 -10.12 -27.09 -18.11
C MET A 911 -9.71 -27.46 -16.68
N LYS A 912 -9.13 -26.48 -15.96
CA LYS A 912 -8.80 -26.62 -14.54
C LYS A 912 -10.02 -26.82 -13.63
N GLU A 913 -11.12 -26.11 -13.86
CA GLU A 913 -12.33 -26.26 -13.03
C GLU A 913 -13.13 -27.51 -13.43
N THR A 914 -13.25 -27.80 -14.73
CA THR A 914 -13.89 -29.02 -15.25
C THR A 914 -13.26 -30.27 -14.65
N LEU A 915 -11.93 -30.37 -14.71
CA LEU A 915 -11.21 -31.51 -14.16
C LEU A 915 -11.37 -31.64 -12.64
N LYS A 916 -11.51 -30.53 -11.91
CA LYS A 916 -11.79 -30.57 -10.47
C LYS A 916 -13.20 -31.06 -10.15
N GLU A 917 -14.18 -30.66 -10.94
CA GLU A 917 -15.56 -31.11 -10.78
C GLU A 917 -15.68 -32.61 -11.10
N ASP A 918 -15.12 -33.04 -12.23
CA ASP A 918 -15.07 -34.44 -12.65
C ASP A 918 -14.43 -35.31 -11.56
N GLU A 919 -13.22 -34.96 -11.10
CA GLU A 919 -12.51 -35.75 -10.09
C GLU A 919 -13.21 -35.74 -8.73
N LYS A 920 -13.92 -34.65 -8.39
CA LYS A 920 -14.72 -34.59 -7.16
C LYS A 920 -15.87 -35.59 -7.16
N GLU A 921 -16.50 -35.86 -8.31
CA GLU A 921 -17.52 -36.93 -8.42
C GLU A 921 -16.96 -38.31 -8.08
N TRP A 922 -15.67 -38.52 -8.35
CA TRP A 922 -14.94 -39.76 -8.06
C TRP A 922 -14.27 -39.78 -6.68
N ASN A 923 -14.60 -38.84 -5.78
CA ASN A 923 -13.99 -38.66 -4.45
C ASN A 923 -12.49 -38.34 -4.48
N PHE A 924 -12.04 -37.55 -5.46
CA PHE A 924 -10.71 -36.99 -5.46
C PHE A 924 -10.74 -35.48 -5.14
N GLU A 925 -9.71 -34.98 -4.47
CA GLU A 925 -9.56 -33.54 -4.20
C GLU A 925 -8.24 -32.98 -4.77
N PRO A 926 -8.26 -31.73 -5.28
CA PRO A 926 -7.08 -31.12 -5.89
C PRO A 926 -6.00 -30.83 -4.83
N CYS A 927 -4.75 -31.19 -5.14
CA CYS A 927 -3.62 -31.02 -4.23
C CYS A 927 -2.72 -29.84 -4.62
N ASP A 928 -2.19 -29.85 -5.85
CA ASP A 928 -1.30 -28.81 -6.38
C ASP A 928 -1.39 -28.80 -7.92
N PHE A 929 -0.94 -27.70 -8.55
CA PHE A 929 -0.86 -27.59 -10.00
C PHE A 929 0.35 -26.74 -10.43
N ARG A 930 0.93 -27.04 -11.60
CA ARG A 930 2.05 -26.28 -12.19
C ARG A 930 1.84 -26.09 -13.69
N THR A 931 2.28 -24.95 -14.22
CA THR A 931 2.34 -24.73 -15.67
C THR A 931 3.58 -25.39 -16.25
N CYS A 932 3.48 -25.89 -17.48
CA CYS A 932 4.59 -26.46 -18.25
C CYS A 932 4.45 -26.09 -19.73
N ILE A 933 5.57 -26.17 -20.47
CA ILE A 933 5.62 -25.89 -21.90
C ILE A 933 6.04 -27.17 -22.60
N LEU A 934 5.20 -27.65 -23.52
CA LEU A 934 5.38 -28.91 -24.27
C LEU A 934 4.91 -28.71 -25.71
N ASN A 935 5.41 -29.52 -26.63
CA ASN A 935 4.91 -29.58 -28.00
C ASN A 935 3.81 -30.64 -28.11
N LEU A 936 2.89 -30.45 -29.06
CA LEU A 936 1.86 -31.43 -29.33
C LEU A 936 2.50 -32.75 -29.80
N GLY A 937 2.09 -33.86 -29.20
CA GLY A 937 2.62 -35.19 -29.50
C GLY A 937 3.92 -35.57 -28.79
N ASP A 938 4.48 -34.70 -27.95
CA ASP A 938 5.60 -35.06 -27.06
C ASP A 938 5.22 -36.28 -26.19
N ILE A 939 6.17 -37.19 -25.99
CA ILE A 939 6.00 -38.33 -25.08
C ILE A 939 6.61 -37.96 -23.74
N CYS A 940 5.78 -37.95 -22.69
CA CYS A 940 6.17 -37.61 -21.34
C CYS A 940 6.12 -38.84 -20.42
N CYS A 941 7.03 -38.92 -19.47
CA CYS A 941 6.99 -39.86 -18.35
C CYS A 941 7.04 -39.09 -17.03
N LEU A 942 6.60 -39.74 -15.96
CA LEU A 942 6.56 -39.14 -14.63
C LEU A 942 7.43 -39.97 -13.69
N GLU A 943 8.34 -39.32 -12.99
CA GLU A 943 9.17 -39.95 -11.96
C GLU A 943 8.74 -39.48 -10.58
N GLY A 944 8.59 -40.41 -9.65
CA GLY A 944 8.15 -40.14 -8.29
C GLY A 944 9.21 -40.55 -7.27
N THR A 945 9.58 -39.63 -6.40
CA THR A 945 10.49 -39.90 -5.28
C THR A 945 9.83 -39.47 -3.97
N VAL A 946 9.96 -40.28 -2.92
CA VAL A 946 9.44 -39.98 -1.59
C VAL A 946 10.60 -39.66 -0.67
N THR A 947 10.56 -38.50 -0.03
CA THR A 947 11.53 -38.14 1.01
C THR A 947 11.13 -38.81 2.33
N SER A 948 11.46 -40.09 2.49
CA SER A 948 11.34 -40.81 3.78
C SER A 948 12.49 -41.80 3.97
N ALA A 949 12.82 -42.18 5.22
CA ALA A 949 13.97 -43.05 5.53
C ALA A 949 13.80 -44.54 5.15
N VAL A 950 12.73 -44.89 4.43
CA VAL A 950 12.49 -46.25 3.92
C VAL A 950 12.27 -46.14 2.41
N ASP A 951 12.93 -47.00 1.63
CA ASP A 951 12.70 -47.15 0.19
C ASP A 951 11.24 -47.50 -0.05
N LYS A 952 10.45 -46.50 -0.43
CA LYS A 952 9.03 -46.65 -0.70
C LYS A 952 8.79 -46.69 -2.19
N VAL A 953 8.06 -47.71 -2.61
CA VAL A 953 7.71 -47.92 -4.01
C VAL A 953 6.64 -46.91 -4.41
N VAL A 954 6.99 -46.01 -5.32
CA VAL A 954 6.02 -45.18 -6.05
C VAL A 954 5.72 -45.90 -7.35
N ASN A 955 4.51 -46.45 -7.47
CA ASN A 955 4.08 -47.07 -8.71
C ASN A 955 3.37 -46.01 -9.55
N ILE A 956 3.90 -45.80 -10.76
CA ILE A 956 3.36 -44.86 -11.73
C ILE A 956 2.92 -45.65 -12.95
N SER A 957 1.67 -45.45 -13.38
CA SER A 957 1.12 -46.09 -14.57
C SER A 957 0.16 -45.15 -15.30
N PRO A 958 0.15 -45.11 -16.64
CA PRO A 958 1.10 -45.76 -17.56
C PRO A 958 2.51 -45.11 -17.46
N GLU A 959 3.54 -45.80 -17.96
CA GLU A 959 4.92 -45.27 -17.91
C GLU A 959 5.10 -44.00 -18.76
N HIS A 960 4.38 -43.92 -19.87
CA HIS A 960 4.46 -42.83 -20.82
C HIS A 960 3.06 -42.36 -21.21
N LEU A 961 2.92 -41.05 -21.36
CA LEU A 961 1.73 -40.41 -21.92
C LEU A 961 2.14 -39.53 -23.08
N LYS A 962 1.35 -39.58 -24.16
CA LYS A 962 1.50 -38.65 -25.27
C LYS A 962 0.73 -37.38 -24.96
N VAL A 963 1.35 -36.24 -25.15
CA VAL A 963 0.72 -34.93 -24.95
C VAL A 963 -0.26 -34.67 -26.07
N GLU A 964 -1.53 -34.48 -25.72
CA GLU A 964 -2.61 -34.13 -26.62
C GLU A 964 -3.26 -32.81 -26.19
N ASP A 965 -3.94 -32.14 -27.12
CA ASP A 965 -4.74 -30.97 -26.78
C ASP A 965 -6.02 -31.40 -26.09
N THR A 966 -6.30 -30.80 -24.94
CA THR A 966 -7.50 -31.08 -24.16
C THR A 966 -8.51 -29.94 -24.32
N LEU A 967 -8.57 -29.34 -25.51
CA LEU A 967 -9.46 -28.22 -25.82
C LEU A 967 -10.93 -28.64 -25.96
N ASN A 968 -11.21 -29.94 -25.92
CA ASN A 968 -12.55 -30.51 -26.03
C ASN A 968 -12.98 -31.10 -24.68
N ASN A 969 -13.98 -30.51 -24.04
CA ASN A 969 -14.35 -30.81 -22.64
C ASN A 969 -15.00 -32.19 -22.48
N ASN A 970 -15.41 -32.85 -23.56
CA ASN A 970 -16.01 -34.20 -23.56
C ASN A 970 -15.00 -35.34 -23.72
N GLN A 971 -13.69 -35.04 -23.80
CA GLN A 971 -12.66 -36.06 -23.97
C GLN A 971 -12.20 -36.60 -22.61
N PHE A 972 -12.02 -37.92 -22.51
CA PHE A 972 -11.38 -38.51 -21.33
C PHE A 972 -9.88 -38.19 -21.38
N TYR A 973 -9.37 -37.57 -20.32
CA TYR A 973 -7.96 -37.18 -20.22
C TYR A 973 -7.16 -38.35 -19.67
N ASP A 974 -6.10 -38.75 -20.38
CA ASP A 974 -5.15 -39.70 -19.83
C ASP A 974 -4.42 -39.08 -18.64
N SER A 975 -4.21 -39.88 -17.60
CA SER A 975 -3.50 -39.47 -16.40
C SER A 975 -2.47 -40.50 -15.96
N PHE A 976 -1.44 -40.00 -15.30
CA PHE A 976 -0.59 -40.84 -14.48
C PHE A 976 -1.33 -41.18 -13.20
N ARG A 977 -1.60 -42.47 -13.02
CA ARG A 977 -2.00 -43.02 -11.73
C ARG A 977 -0.74 -43.26 -10.91
N VAL A 978 -0.64 -42.55 -9.79
CA VAL A 978 0.46 -42.65 -8.86
C VAL A 978 -0.06 -43.25 -7.57
N VAL A 979 0.39 -44.46 -7.25
CA VAL A 979 0.04 -45.13 -5.99
C VAL A 979 1.24 -45.04 -5.06
N ALA A 980 1.04 -44.36 -3.94
CA ALA A 980 2.04 -44.18 -2.91
C ALA A 980 1.48 -44.57 -1.53
N THR A 981 2.33 -44.69 -0.51
CA THR A 981 1.90 -45.13 0.84
C THR A 981 1.13 -44.04 1.59
N ALA A 982 0.12 -44.41 2.40
CA ALA A 982 -0.76 -43.47 3.14
C ALA A 982 -0.02 -42.51 4.08
N GLU A 983 1.17 -42.91 4.54
CA GLU A 983 2.00 -42.11 5.42
C GLU A 983 2.38 -40.74 4.83
N ILE A 984 2.39 -40.54 3.51
CA ILE A 984 2.71 -39.22 2.88
C ILE A 984 1.75 -38.10 3.34
N TRP A 985 0.51 -38.45 3.66
CA TRP A 985 -0.51 -37.49 4.07
C TRP A 985 -0.74 -37.45 5.58
N MET A 986 -0.28 -38.48 6.30
CA MET A 986 -0.38 -38.57 7.76
C MET A 986 0.90 -38.11 8.48
N SER A 987 2.02 -38.08 7.77
CA SER A 987 3.33 -37.63 8.24
C SER A 987 3.61 -36.25 7.65
N ASN A 988 3.80 -35.24 8.49
CA ASN A 988 4.15 -33.91 7.98
C ASN A 988 5.59 -33.83 7.34
N THR A 989 6.36 -34.93 7.30
CA THR A 989 7.75 -34.95 6.72
C THR A 989 7.94 -35.84 5.53
N SER A 990 7.02 -36.76 5.29
CA SER A 990 7.06 -37.52 4.06
C SER A 990 6.49 -36.63 2.98
N GLN A 991 7.31 -36.16 2.05
CA GLN A 991 6.83 -35.45 0.86
C GLN A 991 6.99 -36.34 -0.37
N LEU A 992 6.00 -36.28 -1.25
CA LEU A 992 6.08 -36.90 -2.56
C LEU A 992 6.50 -35.85 -3.58
N HIS A 993 7.67 -36.05 -4.19
CA HIS A 993 8.17 -35.24 -5.30
C HIS A 993 7.91 -35.98 -6.61
N LEU A 994 7.27 -35.29 -7.54
CA LEU A 994 6.89 -35.83 -8.84
C LEU A 994 7.49 -34.94 -9.92
N GLU A 995 8.32 -35.51 -10.78
CA GLU A 995 9.00 -34.80 -11.86
C GLU A 995 8.47 -35.28 -13.21
N LEU A 996 7.96 -34.35 -14.01
CA LEU A 996 7.54 -34.59 -15.38
C LEU A 996 8.75 -34.45 -16.30
N LEU A 997 9.02 -35.51 -17.05
CA LEU A 997 10.11 -35.60 -18.01
C LEU A 997 9.54 -35.74 -19.43
N LYS A 998 10.17 -35.07 -20.40
CA LYS A 998 9.90 -35.23 -21.84
C LYS A 998 10.98 -36.12 -22.45
N MET A 999 10.60 -37.09 -23.29
CA MET A 999 11.54 -37.89 -24.07
C MET A 999 12.09 -37.08 -25.25
N THR A 1000 13.41 -36.98 -25.37
CA THR A 1000 14.10 -36.35 -26.50
C THR A 1000 14.54 -37.35 -27.56
N ASP A 1001 14.81 -38.58 -27.16
CA ASP A 1001 15.09 -39.71 -28.04
C ASP A 1001 14.45 -40.99 -27.45
N VAL A 1002 13.47 -41.54 -28.17
CA VAL A 1002 12.70 -42.71 -27.73
C VAL A 1002 13.54 -43.99 -27.80
N GLU A 1003 14.51 -44.08 -28.72
CA GLU A 1003 15.38 -45.24 -28.86
C GLU A 1003 16.55 -45.21 -27.86
N ALA A 1004 17.08 -44.02 -27.56
CA ALA A 1004 18.16 -43.84 -26.59
C ALA A 1004 17.70 -43.67 -25.12
N LYS A 1005 16.38 -43.57 -24.88
CA LYS A 1005 15.77 -43.25 -23.57
C LYS A 1005 16.29 -41.96 -22.94
N GLU A 1006 16.64 -40.97 -23.76
CA GLU A 1006 17.06 -39.67 -23.25
C GLU A 1006 15.84 -38.82 -22.88
N THR A 1007 15.92 -38.16 -21.73
CA THR A 1007 14.82 -37.37 -21.18
C THR A 1007 15.29 -36.01 -20.68
N THR A 1008 14.42 -35.00 -20.79
CA THR A 1008 14.64 -33.66 -20.25
C THR A 1008 13.55 -33.29 -19.25
N SER A 1009 13.94 -32.66 -18.15
CA SER A 1009 13.02 -32.18 -17.11
C SER A 1009 12.15 -31.03 -17.61
N VAL A 1010 10.85 -31.11 -17.33
CA VAL A 1010 9.84 -30.14 -17.78
C VAL A 1010 9.20 -29.40 -16.60
N SER A 1011 8.74 -30.12 -15.57
CA SER A 1011 8.06 -29.51 -14.42
C SER A 1011 8.12 -30.43 -13.18
N LYS A 1012 7.97 -29.86 -11.98
CA LYS A 1012 8.03 -30.61 -10.70
C LYS A 1012 6.89 -30.24 -9.76
N LEU A 1013 6.27 -31.25 -9.14
CA LEU A 1013 5.23 -31.14 -8.11
C LEU A 1013 5.72 -31.69 -6.77
N THR A 1014 5.30 -31.07 -5.67
CA THR A 1014 5.60 -31.54 -4.30
C THR A 1014 4.33 -31.57 -3.47
N LEU A 1015 3.98 -32.73 -2.90
CA LEU A 1015 2.70 -33.01 -2.25
C LEU A 1015 2.87 -33.41 -0.76
N GLY A 1016 2.02 -32.87 0.14
CA GLY A 1016 1.97 -33.11 1.61
C GLY A 1016 1.19 -32.03 2.41
N ASP A 1017 0.63 -32.33 3.59
CA ASP A 1017 -0.28 -31.45 4.37
C ASP A 1017 0.43 -30.20 4.97
N LYS A 1018 -0.12 -28.98 4.76
CA LYS A 1018 0.33 -27.75 5.45
C LYS A 1018 -0.78 -27.10 6.27
N LYS A 1019 -0.74 -27.28 7.59
CA LYS A 1019 -1.35 -26.37 8.58
C LYS A 1019 -0.34 -26.07 9.69
N PRO A 1020 -0.06 -24.79 10.04
CA PRO A 1020 0.61 -24.49 11.30
C PRO A 1020 -0.39 -23.89 12.30
N GLN A 1021 -0.61 -24.55 13.46
CA GLN A 1021 -1.41 -23.99 14.56
C GLN A 1021 -0.85 -24.26 15.97
N SER A 1022 0.46 -24.50 16.12
CA SER A 1022 1.04 -24.89 17.42
C SER A 1022 2.45 -24.32 17.59
N HIS A 1023 2.68 -23.60 18.70
CA HIS A 1023 4.00 -23.10 19.11
C HIS A 1023 4.74 -24.20 19.87
N TYR A 1024 5.89 -24.63 19.36
CA TYR A 1024 6.74 -25.66 19.97
C TYR A 1024 8.05 -25.03 20.46
N ILE A 1025 8.50 -25.40 21.65
CA ILE A 1025 9.80 -24.99 22.19
C ILE A 1025 10.89 -25.85 21.54
N PHE A 1026 11.91 -25.21 20.96
CA PHE A 1026 13.07 -25.87 20.38
C PHE A 1026 14.32 -25.50 21.18
N LEU A 1027 14.97 -26.49 21.79
CA LEU A 1027 16.16 -26.29 22.63
C LEU A 1027 17.41 -26.73 21.86
N PRO A 1028 18.44 -25.88 21.70
CA PRO A 1028 19.61 -26.22 20.90
C PRO A 1028 20.46 -27.31 21.57
N LYS A 1029 20.98 -28.25 20.77
CA LYS A 1029 21.98 -29.24 21.21
C LYS A 1029 23.35 -28.57 21.39
N PRO A 1030 24.14 -28.93 22.42
CA PRO A 1030 25.49 -28.41 22.56
C PRO A 1030 26.40 -28.85 21.39
N SER A 1031 27.21 -27.94 20.85
CA SER A 1031 28.08 -28.24 19.70
C SER A 1031 29.11 -29.34 20.02
N LYS A 1032 29.24 -30.30 19.10
CA LYS A 1032 30.16 -31.46 19.22
C LYS A 1032 31.60 -31.01 19.44
N MET A 1033 32.00 -29.90 18.83
CA MET A 1033 33.36 -29.37 18.94
C MET A 1033 33.68 -28.97 20.39
N PHE A 1034 32.78 -28.25 21.06
CA PHE A 1034 32.98 -27.88 22.47
C PHE A 1034 32.83 -29.08 23.41
N LEU A 1035 31.93 -30.01 23.10
CA LEU A 1035 31.83 -31.28 23.85
C LEU A 1035 33.12 -32.11 23.80
N ALA A 1036 33.81 -32.12 22.67
CA ALA A 1036 35.10 -32.80 22.51
C ALA A 1036 36.25 -32.08 23.23
N THR A 1037 36.09 -30.81 23.57
CA THR A 1037 37.10 -30.03 24.29
C THR A 1037 37.30 -30.57 25.71
N THR A 1038 38.56 -30.74 26.09
CA THR A 1038 38.99 -31.01 27.47
C THR A 1038 39.75 -29.81 27.98
N VAL A 1039 39.20 -29.15 29.00
CA VAL A 1039 39.85 -28.01 29.65
C VAL A 1039 40.40 -28.41 31.02
N ARG A 1040 41.49 -27.76 31.43
CA ARG A 1040 42.05 -27.90 32.77
C ARG A 1040 42.46 -26.52 33.28
N PRO A 1041 42.35 -26.26 34.59
CA PRO A 1041 42.87 -25.02 35.17
C PRO A 1041 44.40 -25.02 35.03
N GLY A 1042 44.96 -24.11 34.22
CA GLY A 1042 46.39 -24.00 33.97
C GLY A 1042 46.81 -22.60 33.51
N GLY A 1043 48.09 -22.26 33.72
CA GLY A 1043 48.68 -20.94 33.39
C GLY A 1043 48.88 -20.02 34.60
N GLU A 1044 49.86 -19.12 34.52
CA GLU A 1044 50.17 -18.15 35.58
C GLU A 1044 49.12 -17.01 35.67
N GLN A 1045 48.38 -16.75 34.59
CA GLN A 1045 47.35 -15.72 34.51
C GLN A 1045 45.93 -16.29 34.59
N LYS A 1046 45.04 -15.60 35.30
CA LYS A 1046 43.63 -15.97 35.44
C LYS A 1046 42.79 -15.27 34.37
N VAL A 1047 42.57 -15.95 33.25
CA VAL A 1047 41.85 -15.39 32.10
C VAL A 1047 40.34 -15.46 32.29
N VAL A 1048 39.67 -14.32 32.20
CA VAL A 1048 38.21 -14.19 32.14
C VAL A 1048 37.82 -13.85 30.72
N LEU A 1049 37.03 -14.70 30.08
CA LEU A 1049 36.63 -14.59 28.68
C LEU A 1049 35.19 -14.12 28.57
N SER A 1050 34.92 -13.21 27.63
CA SER A 1050 33.58 -12.86 27.20
C SER A 1050 33.53 -12.84 25.68
N ILE A 1051 32.44 -13.38 25.13
CA ILE A 1051 32.22 -13.49 23.69
C ILE A 1051 30.85 -12.87 23.39
N GLY A 1052 30.82 -11.91 22.48
CA GLY A 1052 29.58 -11.26 22.09
C GLY A 1052 29.79 -10.31 20.92
N ARG A 1053 28.79 -10.23 20.03
CA ARG A 1053 28.80 -9.24 18.94
C ARG A 1053 28.62 -7.85 19.53
N VAL A 1054 29.55 -6.96 19.23
CA VAL A 1054 29.44 -5.54 19.57
C VAL A 1054 29.27 -4.76 18.27
N ARG A 1055 28.17 -3.99 18.18
CA ARG A 1055 27.95 -2.95 17.19
C ARG A 1055 27.53 -1.69 17.93
N ASN A 1056 28.16 -0.54 17.66
CA ASN A 1056 27.80 0.76 18.25
C ASN A 1056 27.74 0.76 19.79
N VAL A 1057 28.61 -0.01 20.44
CA VAL A 1057 28.69 -0.14 21.91
C VAL A 1057 27.35 -0.51 22.57
N GLU A 1058 26.86 -1.68 22.23
CA GLU A 1058 25.63 -2.22 22.77
C GLU A 1058 25.77 -2.66 24.25
N LYS A 1059 25.12 -1.95 25.19
CA LYS A 1059 25.07 -2.31 26.63
C LYS A 1059 24.30 -3.59 26.94
N LEU A 1060 23.52 -4.11 26.00
CA LEU A 1060 22.68 -5.29 26.20
C LEU A 1060 23.50 -6.54 26.51
N LYS A 1061 24.71 -6.65 25.94
CA LYS A 1061 25.64 -7.76 26.21
C LYS A 1061 26.45 -7.62 27.50
N GLY A 1062 26.28 -6.51 28.24
CA GLY A 1062 26.89 -6.34 29.57
C GLY A 1062 28.39 -6.03 29.60
N HIS A 1063 28.98 -5.55 28.49
CA HIS A 1063 30.42 -5.25 28.42
C HIS A 1063 30.87 -4.14 29.38
N ASP A 1064 30.01 -3.14 29.60
CA ASP A 1064 30.20 -2.07 30.58
C ASP A 1064 30.18 -2.60 32.02
N LEU A 1065 29.24 -3.50 32.33
CA LEU A 1065 29.16 -4.17 33.63
C LEU A 1065 30.43 -5.00 33.86
N MET A 1066 30.84 -5.77 32.85
CA MET A 1066 32.04 -6.59 32.90
C MET A 1066 33.31 -5.75 33.14
N ALA A 1067 33.45 -4.61 32.46
CA ALA A 1067 34.59 -3.70 32.65
C ALA A 1067 34.71 -3.25 34.12
N LEU A 1068 33.61 -2.74 34.67
CA LEU A 1068 33.53 -2.27 36.05
C LEU A 1068 33.75 -3.39 37.07
N THR A 1069 33.15 -4.55 36.81
CA THR A 1069 33.31 -5.75 37.63
C THR A 1069 34.76 -6.22 37.67
N MET A 1070 35.41 -6.32 36.51
CA MET A 1070 36.79 -6.78 36.43
C MET A 1070 37.77 -5.80 37.08
N ALA A 1071 37.48 -4.50 37.10
CA ALA A 1071 38.26 -3.53 37.86
C ALA A 1071 38.23 -3.79 39.38
N GLU A 1072 37.11 -4.26 39.94
CA GLU A 1072 37.05 -4.70 41.34
C GLU A 1072 37.76 -6.04 41.55
N VAL A 1073 37.65 -6.97 40.59
CA VAL A 1073 38.31 -8.29 40.66
C VAL A 1073 39.84 -8.14 40.69
N VAL A 1074 40.43 -7.30 39.84
CA VAL A 1074 41.89 -7.09 39.75
C VAL A 1074 42.47 -6.42 41.02
N LYS A 1075 41.64 -5.77 41.85
CA LYS A 1075 42.08 -5.31 43.17
C LYS A 1075 42.42 -6.47 44.11
N VAL A 1076 41.71 -7.60 43.97
CA VAL A 1076 41.86 -8.79 44.81
C VAL A 1076 42.75 -9.85 44.15
N ILE A 1077 42.58 -10.08 42.85
CA ILE A 1077 43.30 -11.10 42.07
C ILE A 1077 44.16 -10.39 41.02
N LYS A 1078 45.41 -10.07 41.40
CA LYS A 1078 46.31 -9.22 40.61
C LYS A 1078 46.72 -9.80 39.26
N ASN A 1079 46.68 -11.12 39.10
CA ASN A 1079 46.99 -11.82 37.86
C ASN A 1079 45.74 -12.12 36.99
N ALA A 1080 44.58 -11.51 37.29
CA ALA A 1080 43.38 -11.65 36.47
C ALA A 1080 43.47 -10.79 35.18
N ARG A 1081 43.04 -11.35 34.05
CA ARG A 1081 43.06 -10.70 32.73
C ARG A 1081 41.70 -10.87 32.05
N LEU A 1082 41.21 -9.80 31.44
CA LEU A 1082 39.97 -9.82 30.66
C LEU A 1082 40.28 -9.99 29.17
N ARG A 1083 39.67 -10.99 28.52
CA ARG A 1083 39.64 -11.17 27.07
C ARG A 1083 38.22 -11.01 26.55
N VAL A 1084 38.06 -10.24 25.48
CA VAL A 1084 36.76 -9.96 24.86
C VAL A 1084 36.83 -10.24 23.36
N ARG A 1085 35.99 -11.14 22.86
CA ARG A 1085 35.90 -11.48 21.43
C ARG A 1085 34.58 -11.03 20.82
N GLY A 1086 34.64 -10.55 19.56
CA GLY A 1086 33.46 -10.15 18.78
C GLY A 1086 33.31 -8.63 18.58
N ILE A 1087 34.42 -7.89 18.65
CA ILE A 1087 34.47 -6.44 18.43
C ILE A 1087 34.86 -6.17 16.96
N THR A 1088 34.14 -5.28 16.26
CA THR A 1088 34.48 -4.90 14.87
C THR A 1088 35.74 -4.02 14.85
N GLN A 1089 36.41 -3.93 13.69
CA GLN A 1089 37.53 -3.00 13.51
C GLN A 1089 37.10 -1.54 13.78
N ASP A 1090 35.90 -1.18 13.33
CA ASP A 1090 35.33 0.18 13.46
C ASP A 1090 34.95 0.52 14.92
N ASP A 1091 34.49 -0.47 15.70
CA ASP A 1091 34.12 -0.32 17.11
C ASP A 1091 35.30 -0.49 18.08
N TYR A 1092 36.50 -0.80 17.57
CA TYR A 1092 37.67 -1.17 18.38
C TYR A 1092 38.10 -0.02 19.31
N GLU A 1093 38.24 1.20 18.80
CA GLU A 1093 38.63 2.35 19.62
C GLU A 1093 37.59 2.71 20.68
N MET A 1094 36.30 2.65 20.34
CA MET A 1094 35.22 3.03 21.26
C MET A 1094 35.05 1.98 22.37
N SER A 1095 35.12 0.69 22.01
CA SER A 1095 35.11 -0.42 22.95
C SER A 1095 36.33 -0.38 23.89
N LYS A 1096 37.51 -0.06 23.33
CA LYS A 1096 38.74 0.16 24.10
C LYS A 1096 38.60 1.32 25.09
N LYS A 1097 38.09 2.49 24.66
CA LYS A 1097 37.83 3.65 25.56
C LYS A 1097 36.86 3.34 26.71
N ILE A 1098 35.93 2.41 26.53
CA ILE A 1098 34.97 2.02 27.58
C ILE A 1098 35.58 1.04 28.56
N LEU A 1099 36.38 0.10 28.05
CA LEU A 1099 37.06 -0.89 28.85
C LEU A 1099 38.23 -0.25 29.63
N GLU A 1100 38.89 0.77 29.07
CA GLU A 1100 39.99 1.53 29.70
C GLU A 1100 39.53 2.58 30.73
N LYS A 1101 38.25 2.97 30.76
CA LYS A 1101 37.70 3.90 31.77
C LYS A 1101 37.73 3.35 33.20
N SER A 1102 38.17 2.10 33.40
CA SER A 1102 38.04 1.36 34.65
C SER A 1102 39.34 1.22 35.48
N GLY A 1103 40.42 1.92 35.12
CA GLY A 1103 41.70 1.91 35.85
C GLY A 1103 42.74 0.95 35.25
N ASP A 1104 43.77 0.53 36.01
CA ASP A 1104 44.99 -0.25 35.65
C ASP A 1104 44.81 -1.59 34.85
N MET A 1105 43.64 -1.86 34.27
CA MET A 1105 43.38 -3.05 33.48
C MET A 1105 43.58 -2.78 31.98
N ASN A 1106 44.42 -3.59 31.33
CA ASN A 1106 44.51 -3.68 29.87
C ASN A 1106 43.78 -4.94 29.38
N PRO A 1107 42.52 -4.84 28.90
CA PRO A 1107 41.81 -5.97 28.30
C PRO A 1107 42.40 -6.31 26.94
N THR A 1108 42.35 -7.60 26.58
CA THR A 1108 42.68 -8.05 25.23
C THR A 1108 41.41 -8.08 24.40
N LEU A 1109 41.33 -7.23 23.39
CA LEU A 1109 40.20 -7.17 22.46
C LEU A 1109 40.54 -7.99 21.22
N LEU A 1110 39.66 -8.91 20.86
CA LEU A 1110 39.84 -9.82 19.75
C LEU A 1110 38.71 -9.58 18.73
N PRO A 1111 39.05 -9.58 17.41
CA PRO A 1111 38.05 -9.39 16.36
C PRO A 1111 37.07 -10.57 16.33
N TYR A 1112 36.07 -10.49 15.45
CA TYR A 1112 35.24 -11.65 15.12
C TYR A 1112 36.12 -12.86 14.77
N GLY A 1113 35.74 -14.02 15.30
CA GLY A 1113 36.44 -15.28 15.09
C GLY A 1113 35.47 -16.38 14.68
N THR A 1114 36.04 -17.42 14.12
CA THR A 1114 35.38 -18.70 13.81
C THR A 1114 35.01 -19.45 15.09
N GLN A 1115 34.26 -20.55 14.97
CA GLN A 1115 33.98 -21.42 16.13
C GLN A 1115 35.29 -21.98 16.70
N GLU A 1116 36.28 -22.30 15.85
CA GLU A 1116 37.61 -22.75 16.24
C GLU A 1116 38.35 -21.70 17.07
N ASP A 1117 38.32 -20.44 16.65
CA ASP A 1117 38.93 -19.33 17.41
C ASP A 1117 38.28 -19.20 18.79
N ILE A 1118 36.95 -19.33 18.86
CA ILE A 1118 36.20 -19.26 20.11
C ILE A 1118 36.56 -20.44 21.03
N ARG A 1119 36.64 -21.66 20.49
CA ARG A 1119 37.08 -22.85 21.21
C ARG A 1119 38.48 -22.64 21.77
N ASP A 1120 39.40 -22.16 20.96
CA ASP A 1120 40.80 -21.97 21.37
C ASP A 1120 40.88 -20.91 22.48
N ASP A 1121 40.16 -19.80 22.37
CA ASP A 1121 40.06 -18.82 23.45
C ASP A 1121 39.45 -19.43 24.73
N MET A 1122 38.39 -20.23 24.60
CA MET A 1122 37.76 -20.97 25.69
C MET A 1122 38.75 -21.91 26.40
N THR A 1123 39.62 -22.63 25.67
CA THR A 1123 40.63 -23.52 26.29
C THR A 1123 41.63 -22.78 27.17
N THR A 1124 41.82 -21.48 26.94
CA THR A 1124 42.71 -20.63 27.75
C THR A 1124 41.98 -19.93 28.91
N ALA A 1125 40.65 -19.96 28.91
CA ALA A 1125 39.82 -19.26 29.89
C ALA A 1125 39.73 -20.04 31.21
N HIS A 1126 39.75 -19.29 32.31
CA HIS A 1126 39.44 -19.80 33.66
C HIS A 1126 37.97 -19.60 34.03
N LEU A 1127 37.30 -18.69 33.34
CA LEU A 1127 35.90 -18.35 33.54
C LEU A 1127 35.35 -17.70 32.26
N VAL A 1128 34.19 -18.14 31.80
CA VAL A 1128 33.42 -17.46 30.74
C VAL A 1128 32.30 -16.63 31.38
N LEU A 1129 32.17 -15.37 30.95
CA LEU A 1129 31.10 -14.48 31.40
C LEU A 1129 30.09 -14.25 30.27
N MET A 1130 28.81 -14.34 30.61
CA MET A 1130 27.70 -13.88 29.78
C MET A 1130 26.79 -12.95 30.60
N PRO A 1131 27.25 -11.71 30.87
CA PRO A 1131 26.52 -10.75 31.69
C PRO A 1131 25.40 -10.03 30.92
N SER A 1132 24.82 -10.69 29.91
CA SER A 1132 23.78 -10.13 29.04
C SER A 1132 22.58 -9.69 29.87
N ARG A 1133 22.20 -8.41 29.76
CA ARG A 1133 20.99 -7.84 30.38
C ARG A 1133 19.71 -8.25 29.65
N SER A 1134 19.85 -8.79 28.44
CA SER A 1134 18.79 -9.38 27.61
C SER A 1134 19.43 -10.36 26.63
N GLU A 1135 19.08 -11.64 26.69
CA GLU A 1135 19.54 -12.68 25.76
C GLU A 1135 18.39 -13.65 25.44
N PRO A 1136 18.09 -13.96 24.17
CA PRO A 1136 17.03 -14.91 23.84
C PRO A 1136 17.28 -16.29 24.42
N PHE A 1137 18.46 -16.87 24.16
CA PHE A 1137 18.87 -18.16 24.72
C PHE A 1137 20.21 -18.06 25.44
N GLY A 1138 21.31 -17.88 24.72
CA GLY A 1138 22.66 -17.73 25.31
C GLY A 1138 23.62 -18.85 24.93
N LEU A 1139 23.83 -19.04 23.62
CA LEU A 1139 24.65 -20.13 23.06
C LEU A 1139 26.09 -20.13 23.60
N VAL A 1140 26.71 -18.96 23.78
CA VAL A 1140 28.06 -18.84 24.37
C VAL A 1140 28.14 -19.49 25.75
N GLY A 1141 27.10 -19.29 26.57
CA GLY A 1141 27.02 -19.94 27.89
C GLY A 1141 26.88 -21.46 27.78
N LEU A 1142 26.08 -21.92 26.81
CA LEU A 1142 25.90 -23.35 26.54
C LEU A 1142 27.20 -24.00 26.03
N GLU A 1143 27.93 -23.33 25.13
CA GLU A 1143 29.23 -23.74 24.60
C GLU A 1143 30.29 -23.81 25.71
N ALA A 1144 30.31 -22.85 26.64
CA ALA A 1144 31.22 -22.87 27.78
C ALA A 1144 30.94 -24.05 28.73
N ILE A 1145 29.66 -24.33 29.00
CA ILE A 1145 29.26 -25.51 29.77
C ILE A 1145 29.66 -26.79 29.03
N ALA A 1146 29.41 -26.85 27.71
CA ALA A 1146 29.79 -27.98 26.86
C ALA A 1146 31.31 -28.18 26.82
N ALA A 1147 32.10 -27.12 26.88
CA ALA A 1147 33.56 -27.18 26.99
C ALA A 1147 34.05 -27.63 28.38
N GLY A 1148 33.19 -27.57 29.41
CA GLY A 1148 33.53 -27.89 30.80
C GLY A 1148 34.27 -26.77 31.52
N ILE A 1149 34.06 -25.52 31.09
CA ILE A 1149 34.67 -24.33 31.68
C ILE A 1149 33.69 -23.71 32.69
N PRO A 1150 34.15 -23.22 33.85
CA PRO A 1150 33.31 -22.43 34.73
C PRO A 1150 32.66 -21.27 33.96
N VAL A 1151 31.35 -21.10 34.14
CA VAL A 1151 30.58 -20.04 33.47
C VAL A 1151 29.76 -19.26 34.49
N LEU A 1152 29.64 -17.95 34.28
CA LEU A 1152 28.64 -17.14 34.95
C LEU A 1152 27.73 -16.50 33.91
N ILE A 1153 26.43 -16.78 34.01
CA ILE A 1153 25.39 -16.27 33.11
C ILE A 1153 24.41 -15.39 33.89
N SER A 1154 23.82 -14.40 33.23
CA SER A 1154 22.71 -13.63 33.81
C SER A 1154 21.44 -14.49 33.92
N ASP A 1155 20.62 -14.19 34.93
CA ASP A 1155 19.23 -14.66 35.06
C ASP A 1155 18.25 -14.11 33.98
N LYS A 1156 18.73 -13.30 33.03
CA LYS A 1156 17.96 -12.70 31.92
C LYS A 1156 18.19 -13.40 30.58
N THR A 1157 18.44 -14.70 30.63
CA THR A 1157 18.83 -15.53 29.49
C THR A 1157 17.97 -16.79 29.43
N GLY A 1158 17.56 -17.23 28.23
CA GLY A 1158 16.80 -18.48 28.09
C GLY A 1158 17.58 -19.73 28.52
N LEU A 1159 18.91 -19.68 28.51
CA LEU A 1159 19.78 -20.71 29.09
C LEU A 1159 19.61 -20.82 30.61
N ALA A 1160 19.47 -19.69 31.31
CA ALA A 1160 19.22 -19.69 32.75
C ALA A 1160 17.84 -20.30 33.07
N GLU A 1161 16.82 -19.96 32.28
CA GLU A 1161 15.48 -20.58 32.38
C GLU A 1161 15.57 -22.11 32.17
N MET A 1162 16.24 -22.55 31.10
CA MET A 1162 16.44 -23.99 30.81
C MET A 1162 17.18 -24.72 31.95
N ILE A 1163 18.22 -24.13 32.53
CA ILE A 1163 18.95 -24.74 33.66
C ILE A 1163 18.03 -24.87 34.87
N LEU A 1164 17.22 -23.85 35.18
CA LEU A 1164 16.27 -23.90 36.28
C LEU A 1164 15.20 -24.97 36.06
N ASP A 1165 14.65 -25.07 34.85
CA ASP A 1165 13.66 -26.09 34.48
C ASP A 1165 14.23 -27.50 34.60
N LEU A 1166 15.48 -27.73 34.15
CA LEU A 1166 16.13 -29.04 34.29
C LEU A 1166 16.44 -29.39 35.75
N ILE A 1167 16.68 -28.40 36.61
CA ILE A 1167 16.82 -28.63 38.05
C ILE A 1167 15.46 -28.97 38.67
N GLU A 1168 14.38 -28.28 38.27
CA GLU A 1168 13.01 -28.60 38.73
C GLU A 1168 12.56 -29.99 38.26
N GLN A 1169 13.01 -30.44 37.09
CA GLN A 1169 12.80 -31.79 36.57
C GLN A 1169 13.76 -32.84 37.16
N GLU A 1170 14.60 -32.47 38.13
CA GLU A 1170 15.61 -33.33 38.76
C GLU A 1170 16.64 -33.94 37.77
N LYS A 1171 16.79 -33.34 36.59
CA LYS A 1171 17.78 -33.74 35.57
C LYS A 1171 19.15 -33.10 35.79
N LEU A 1172 19.21 -32.01 36.56
CA LEU A 1172 20.44 -31.33 36.98
C LEU A 1172 20.46 -31.16 38.50
N GLY A 1173 21.64 -31.25 39.10
CA GLY A 1173 21.85 -30.96 40.52
C GLY A 1173 21.47 -29.53 40.91
N ALA A 1174 20.80 -29.39 42.06
CA ALA A 1174 20.35 -28.11 42.61
C ALA A 1174 21.48 -27.09 42.85
N GLU A 1175 22.71 -27.58 43.02
CA GLU A 1175 23.92 -26.78 43.18
C GLU A 1175 24.25 -25.94 41.94
N HIS A 1176 23.85 -26.36 40.73
CA HIS A 1176 24.20 -25.68 39.49
C HIS A 1176 23.57 -24.29 39.36
N ARG A 1177 22.59 -23.93 40.21
CA ARG A 1177 22.11 -22.54 40.36
C ARG A 1177 23.25 -21.54 40.61
N HIS A 1178 24.40 -21.97 41.12
CA HIS A 1178 25.54 -21.10 41.38
C HIS A 1178 26.10 -20.39 40.14
N VAL A 1179 25.87 -20.92 38.93
CA VAL A 1179 26.30 -20.35 37.65
C VAL A 1179 25.42 -19.17 37.19
N ILE A 1180 24.22 -19.03 37.77
CA ILE A 1180 23.27 -17.97 37.45
C ILE A 1180 23.49 -16.80 38.40
N VAL A 1181 23.66 -15.61 37.84
CA VAL A 1181 23.85 -14.36 38.59
C VAL A 1181 22.65 -13.45 38.34
N GLU A 1182 21.95 -13.11 39.42
CA GLU A 1182 20.91 -12.08 39.36
C GLU A 1182 21.52 -10.76 38.88
N THR A 1183 21.07 -10.35 37.70
CA THR A 1183 21.59 -9.19 36.99
C THR A 1183 20.45 -8.25 36.70
N SER A 1184 20.59 -7.01 37.15
CA SER A 1184 19.62 -6.00 36.81
C SER A 1184 19.65 -5.80 35.32
N VAL A 1185 18.48 -5.88 34.68
CA VAL A 1185 18.32 -5.32 33.34
C VAL A 1185 18.82 -3.87 33.41
N ASN A 1186 18.56 -3.19 34.55
CA ASN A 1186 18.81 -1.79 35.03
C ASN A 1186 20.24 -1.20 35.04
N ASP A 1187 20.54 0.03 34.59
CA ASP A 1187 21.80 0.71 35.07
C ASP A 1187 21.64 1.20 36.53
N SER A 1188 20.44 1.04 37.08
CA SER A 1188 20.00 1.51 38.38
C SER A 1188 20.79 0.99 39.57
N ASP A 1189 21.21 -0.27 39.49
CA ASP A 1189 21.95 -1.00 40.52
C ASP A 1189 23.27 -1.50 39.95
N THR A 1190 23.89 -0.76 39.03
CA THR A 1190 25.16 -1.17 38.42
C THR A 1190 26.21 -1.44 39.50
N ALA A 1191 26.25 -0.67 40.59
CA ALA A 1191 27.16 -0.92 41.70
C ALA A 1191 26.85 -2.23 42.46
N GLY A 1192 25.57 -2.58 42.65
CA GLY A 1192 25.16 -3.85 43.23
C GLY A 1192 25.44 -5.04 42.33
N ASP A 1193 25.15 -4.91 41.03
CA ASP A 1193 25.51 -5.91 40.01
C ASP A 1193 27.02 -6.12 39.95
N VAL A 1194 27.81 -5.02 39.89
CA VAL A 1194 29.27 -5.06 39.93
C VAL A 1194 29.76 -5.83 41.16
N LYS A 1195 29.19 -5.55 42.34
CA LYS A 1195 29.56 -6.24 43.57
C LYS A 1195 29.19 -7.72 43.55
N ARG A 1196 27.98 -8.08 43.08
CA ARG A 1196 27.51 -9.48 42.96
C ARG A 1196 28.39 -10.27 42.00
N TRP A 1197 28.60 -9.75 40.80
CA TRP A 1197 29.45 -10.37 39.79
C TRP A 1197 30.91 -10.45 40.24
N ALA A 1198 31.47 -9.39 40.82
CA ALA A 1198 32.87 -9.39 41.29
C ALA A 1198 33.08 -10.41 42.40
N SER A 1199 32.15 -10.52 43.35
CA SER A 1199 32.22 -11.54 44.41
C SER A 1199 32.22 -12.96 43.84
N LYS A 1200 31.36 -13.25 42.87
CA LYS A 1200 31.27 -14.56 42.21
C LYS A 1200 32.53 -14.87 41.38
N ILE A 1201 33.03 -13.91 40.63
CA ILE A 1201 34.26 -14.06 39.84
C ILE A 1201 35.46 -14.30 40.77
N VAL A 1202 35.61 -13.52 41.84
CA VAL A 1202 36.71 -13.70 42.80
C VAL A 1202 36.66 -15.09 43.44
N ASP A 1203 35.47 -15.56 43.81
CA ASP A 1203 35.29 -16.90 44.39
C ASP A 1203 35.73 -17.99 43.41
N ILE A 1204 35.25 -17.92 42.16
CA ILE A 1204 35.61 -18.90 41.12
C ILE A 1204 37.10 -18.89 40.80
N LEU A 1205 37.71 -17.70 40.71
CA LEU A 1205 39.13 -17.58 40.38
C LEU A 1205 40.04 -18.00 41.54
N LYS A 1206 39.60 -17.89 42.81
CA LYS A 1206 40.34 -18.40 43.98
C LYS A 1206 40.28 -19.92 44.07
N TYR A 1207 39.12 -20.51 43.81
CA TYR A 1207 38.89 -21.95 43.94
C TYR A 1207 38.81 -22.65 42.57
N SER A 1208 39.58 -22.18 41.57
CA SER A 1208 39.43 -22.62 40.18
C SER A 1208 39.45 -24.15 40.03
N LYS A 1209 40.31 -24.88 40.75
CA LYS A 1209 40.34 -26.35 40.66
C LYS A 1209 38.98 -26.98 40.98
N ALA A 1210 38.36 -26.59 42.09
CA ALA A 1210 37.05 -27.09 42.50
C ALA A 1210 35.92 -26.64 41.55
N GLU A 1211 36.01 -25.42 40.99
CA GLU A 1211 35.01 -24.92 40.04
C GLU A 1211 35.09 -25.61 38.68
N PHE A 1212 36.29 -25.95 38.21
CA PHE A 1212 36.44 -26.78 37.01
C PHE A 1212 35.87 -28.20 37.22
N GLU A 1213 35.98 -28.77 38.43
CA GLU A 1213 35.32 -30.04 38.76
C GLU A 1213 33.79 -29.91 38.75
N LYS A 1214 33.23 -28.78 39.24
CA LYS A 1214 31.80 -28.49 39.15
C LYS A 1214 31.35 -28.30 37.70
N ALA A 1215 32.10 -27.55 36.90
CA ALA A 1215 31.81 -27.36 35.49
C ALA A 1215 31.86 -28.68 34.69
N ALA A 1216 32.81 -29.57 35.01
CA ALA A 1216 32.88 -30.91 34.44
C ALA A 1216 31.68 -31.79 34.82
N ARG A 1217 31.16 -31.66 36.06
CA ARG A 1217 29.91 -32.33 36.47
C ARG A 1217 28.70 -31.75 35.74
N LEU A 1218 28.56 -30.42 35.68
CA LEU A 1218 27.48 -29.75 34.95
C LEU A 1218 27.48 -30.15 33.47
N LYS A 1219 28.64 -30.20 32.81
CA LYS A 1219 28.80 -30.72 31.44
C LYS A 1219 28.23 -32.13 31.31
N ARG A 1220 28.60 -33.03 32.24
CA ARG A 1220 28.18 -34.43 32.22
C ARG A 1220 26.67 -34.57 32.39
N GLU A 1221 26.11 -33.96 33.43
CA GLU A 1221 24.67 -34.01 33.71
C GLU A 1221 23.85 -33.34 32.59
N LEU A 1222 24.32 -32.23 32.04
CA LEU A 1222 23.69 -31.58 30.90
C LEU A 1222 23.61 -32.52 29.68
N VAL A 1223 24.69 -33.25 29.38
CA VAL A 1223 24.73 -34.22 28.27
C VAL A 1223 23.83 -35.43 28.57
N GLU A 1224 23.88 -35.95 29.80
CA GLU A 1224 23.06 -37.09 30.26
C GLU A 1224 21.56 -36.76 30.29
N SER A 1225 21.19 -35.49 30.53
CA SER A 1225 19.78 -35.05 30.55
C SER A 1225 19.08 -35.21 29.20
N ARG A 1226 19.84 -35.25 28.10
CA ARG A 1226 19.36 -35.32 26.72
C ARG A 1226 18.24 -34.31 26.43
N TYR A 1227 18.28 -33.13 27.08
CA TYR A 1227 17.18 -32.15 27.10
C TYR A 1227 16.70 -31.72 25.71
N TRP A 1228 17.61 -31.68 24.74
CA TRP A 1228 17.30 -31.28 23.37
C TRP A 1228 16.49 -32.35 22.64
N GLU A 1229 16.62 -33.64 22.98
CA GLU A 1229 16.02 -34.72 22.20
C GLU A 1229 14.51 -34.71 22.22
N GLU A 1230 13.88 -34.49 23.37
CA GLU A 1230 12.43 -34.40 23.46
C GLU A 1230 11.90 -33.19 22.69
N SER A 1231 12.61 -32.04 22.78
CA SER A 1231 12.26 -30.83 22.03
C SER A 1231 12.46 -30.99 20.52
N HIS A 1232 13.54 -31.68 20.11
CA HIS A 1232 13.85 -32.00 18.73
C HIS A 1232 12.85 -33.01 18.19
N LEU A 1233 12.51 -34.07 18.95
CA LEU A 1233 11.49 -35.06 18.57
C LEU A 1233 10.12 -34.41 18.45
N THR A 1234 9.74 -33.54 19.39
CA THR A 1234 8.47 -32.80 19.32
C THR A 1234 8.44 -31.88 18.10
N PHE A 1235 9.54 -31.17 17.82
CA PHE A 1235 9.67 -30.34 16.63
C PHE A 1235 9.63 -31.19 15.35
N LEU A 1236 10.35 -32.31 15.32
CA LEU A 1236 10.38 -33.23 14.21
C LEU A 1236 9.01 -33.84 13.98
N GLN A 1237 8.27 -34.26 15.02
CA GLN A 1237 6.90 -34.77 14.95
C GLN A 1237 5.92 -33.70 14.50
N ALA A 1238 6.06 -32.46 14.97
CA ALA A 1238 5.29 -31.31 14.51
C ALA A 1238 5.58 -30.97 13.05
N CYS A 1239 6.83 -31.10 12.64
CA CYS A 1239 7.26 -31.04 11.26
C CYS A 1239 6.94 -32.32 10.51
N GLY A 1240 6.51 -33.41 11.20
CA GLY A 1240 5.99 -34.68 10.72
C GLY A 1240 6.91 -35.91 10.62
N ILE A 1241 8.15 -35.89 11.11
CA ILE A 1241 9.17 -36.97 11.01
C ILE A 1241 8.78 -38.04 12.04
N PRO A 1242 8.47 -39.29 11.61
CA PRO A 1242 8.19 -40.36 12.56
C PRO A 1242 9.45 -40.75 13.34
N ALA A 1243 9.26 -41.03 14.63
CA ALA A 1243 10.34 -41.41 15.55
C ALA A 1243 10.86 -42.82 15.20
N GLY A 1244 11.91 -42.88 14.38
CA GLY A 1244 12.55 -44.14 13.95
C GLY A 1244 13.49 -44.01 12.75
N ALA A 1245 13.40 -42.91 11.99
CA ALA A 1245 14.22 -42.66 10.79
C ALA A 1245 15.67 -42.19 11.08
N THR A 1246 15.98 -41.70 12.28
CA THR A 1246 17.28 -41.07 12.60
C THR A 1246 18.24 -42.07 13.22
N GLY A 1247 18.74 -42.96 12.37
CA GLY A 1247 19.87 -43.83 12.65
C GLY A 1247 20.93 -43.73 11.55
N GLN A 1248 21.36 -42.51 11.19
CA GLN A 1248 22.64 -42.25 10.51
C GLN A 1248 23.12 -40.81 10.76
#